data_AF-A0A1G6ZUR3-F1
#
_entry.id   AF-A0A1G6ZUR3-F1
#
_cell.length_a   1.000
_cell.length_b   1.000
_cell.length_c   1.000
_cell.angle_alpha   90.00
_cell.angle_beta   90.00
_cell.angle_gamma   90.00
#
_symmetry.space_group_name_H-M   'P 1'
#
loop_
_entity.id
_entity.type
_entity.pdbx_description
1 polymer ?
#
loop_
_entity_poly.entity_id
_entity_poly.type
_entity_poly.pdbx_seq_one_letter_code
_entity_poly.pdbx_strand_id
1 'polypeptide(L)'
;MIGRKKIFLSFFIVFCAVLYVFLTGPIHTVNKSLVYSKYKMIDLAQGEEVRQEIHFAGENPKHLLLPLTSESYHKNAVLEYELSAKGKIVSKERVDLKTWGGENYIKDPHFKSSIIIPIEKDINKDAVLKVKIVEAENGEKVTIRTGASLSPDEKLTVNGKEESGQAIAAKVAYDQLDWFKVGKAVVTALATLLALFLIGNNTVKNFVVVTGIMGVMFSFNNPLFEATDENFHFAKAYDISLGNLLSTKQGDKVGVNLPENIDDMPRPNQFETTYGLLANGERYDRAKSDIWDTYTFADKTNFVEQPTTAVYTPIPYIPQALGLIIANLLGLKAFSALMLGRIFNLAVYIALSALAIKIIPRLKNTLAFLAAFPLFVSLGASFSADAMLMGLNYLFIAVMLQKLMRSEKNTLGIKDFIIPIVLLILIVLCKFTYWPLSFLIFAFIGRDLFRTKMQGVMSFLLLAGIPGLIMSSWNLFVMKFVGTINPNEKINPVSQLKFILEHPVEVMKAFFGTFESGMSMWMNMLNQVGWVTHLMSGIVLISMIGLVMTAIFDYSEDGFKLRNFDYAVFIITITSVVGLVMLSLYLTWSEVGADFISGLQGRYFLPVIPIVLFIFNERMNVKQHSELTAQRSARLACCMLLYANVFMLGYFY
;
A
#
# COMPACT_ATOMS: atom_id res chain seq x y z
N MET A 1 -15.58 34.31 -22.28
CA MET A 1 -15.79 32.99 -22.92
C MET A 1 -14.81 31.88 -22.48
N ILE A 2 -13.53 32.16 -22.25
CA ILE A 2 -12.49 31.14 -21.94
C ILE A 2 -12.73 30.42 -20.59
N GLY A 3 -13.33 31.10 -19.59
CA GLY A 3 -13.65 30.50 -18.29
C GLY A 3 -14.76 29.43 -18.35
N ARG A 4 -15.84 29.68 -19.11
CA ARG A 4 -16.98 28.74 -19.21
C ARG A 4 -16.61 27.41 -19.89
N LYS A 5 -15.77 27.44 -20.94
CA LYS A 5 -15.29 26.21 -21.62
C LYS A 5 -14.41 25.35 -20.71
N LYS A 6 -13.56 25.96 -19.88
CA LYS A 6 -12.70 25.24 -18.92
C LYS A 6 -13.54 24.56 -17.82
N ILE A 7 -14.51 25.28 -17.26
CA ILE A 7 -15.43 24.74 -16.25
C ILE A 7 -16.24 23.56 -16.82
N PHE A 8 -16.78 23.71 -18.04
CA PHE A 8 -17.53 22.64 -18.70
C PHE A 8 -16.68 21.39 -18.95
N LEU A 9 -15.43 21.56 -19.43
CA LEU A 9 -14.53 20.42 -19.65
C LEU A 9 -14.15 19.71 -18.35
N SER A 10 -13.85 20.46 -17.28
CA SER A 10 -13.58 19.88 -15.95
C SER A 10 -14.79 19.11 -15.41
N PHE A 11 -15.99 19.68 -15.54
CA PHE A 11 -17.22 19.00 -15.16
C PHE A 11 -17.45 17.73 -16.00
N PHE A 12 -17.24 17.80 -17.30
CA PHE A 12 -17.39 16.66 -18.21
C PHE A 12 -16.42 15.52 -17.87
N ILE A 13 -15.14 15.82 -17.60
CA ILE A 13 -14.16 14.80 -17.20
C ILE A 13 -14.57 14.13 -15.88
N VAL A 14 -14.97 14.92 -14.89
CA VAL A 14 -15.44 14.39 -13.60
C VAL A 14 -16.70 13.56 -13.79
N PHE A 15 -17.64 14.04 -14.60
CA PHE A 15 -18.86 13.31 -14.94
C PHE A 15 -18.56 11.97 -15.61
N CYS A 16 -17.65 11.94 -16.60
CA CYS A 16 -17.23 10.70 -17.24
C CYS A 16 -16.55 9.73 -16.27
N ALA A 17 -15.73 10.21 -15.34
CA ALA A 17 -15.11 9.37 -14.32
C ALA A 17 -16.14 8.78 -13.36
N VAL A 18 -17.14 9.56 -12.96
CA VAL A 18 -18.27 9.05 -12.16
C VAL A 18 -19.09 8.05 -12.98
N LEU A 19 -19.38 8.35 -14.25
CA LEU A 19 -20.06 7.44 -15.17
C LEU A 19 -19.27 6.14 -15.35
N TYR A 20 -17.93 6.19 -15.31
CA TYR A 20 -17.11 4.99 -15.32
C TYR A 20 -17.35 4.13 -14.09
N VAL A 21 -17.53 4.70 -12.89
CA VAL A 21 -18.00 3.92 -11.73
C VAL A 21 -19.32 3.24 -12.11
N PHE A 22 -20.27 3.98 -12.69
CA PHE A 22 -21.56 3.45 -13.18
C PHE A 22 -21.45 2.30 -14.19
N LEU A 23 -20.33 2.22 -14.92
CA LEU A 23 -20.07 1.24 -15.96
C LEU A 23 -19.13 0.12 -15.52
N THR A 24 -18.51 0.21 -14.32
CA THR A 24 -17.49 -0.74 -13.85
C THR A 24 -17.83 -1.37 -12.51
N GLY A 25 -17.75 -2.70 -12.49
CA GLY A 25 -18.22 -3.53 -11.38
C GLY A 25 -19.75 -3.64 -11.34
N PRO A 26 -20.29 -4.64 -10.62
CA PRO A 26 -21.73 -4.86 -10.55
C PRO A 26 -22.38 -3.87 -9.56
N ILE A 27 -22.71 -2.66 -10.00
CA ILE A 27 -23.36 -1.66 -9.12
C ILE A 27 -24.78 -2.05 -8.76
N HIS A 28 -25.39 -2.88 -9.60
CA HIS A 28 -26.70 -3.49 -9.35
C HIS A 28 -26.60 -4.78 -8.53
N THR A 29 -25.43 -5.12 -7.99
CA THR A 29 -25.28 -6.26 -7.08
C THR A 29 -24.62 -5.81 -5.78
N VAL A 30 -25.32 -5.99 -4.65
CA VAL A 30 -24.73 -5.79 -3.32
C VAL A 30 -24.42 -7.15 -2.72
N ASN A 31 -23.17 -7.37 -2.30
CA ASN A 31 -22.80 -8.57 -1.54
C ASN A 31 -22.88 -8.27 -0.05
N LYS A 32 -23.55 -9.14 0.72
CA LYS A 32 -23.53 -9.11 2.18
C LYS A 32 -22.96 -10.42 2.70
N SER A 33 -21.92 -10.33 3.53
CA SER A 33 -21.36 -11.50 4.22
C SER A 33 -22.32 -11.99 5.32
N LEU A 34 -22.25 -13.27 5.66
CA LEU A 34 -22.95 -13.83 6.84
C LEU A 34 -22.11 -13.73 8.12
N VAL A 35 -20.78 -13.59 7.99
CA VAL A 35 -19.83 -13.49 9.11
C VAL A 35 -18.97 -12.24 9.01
N TYR A 36 -18.41 -11.79 10.14
CA TYR A 36 -17.55 -10.60 10.18
C TYR A 36 -16.25 -10.74 10.97
N SER A 37 -16.11 -11.73 11.87
CA SER A 37 -14.92 -11.88 12.73
C SER A 37 -14.80 -13.30 13.29
N LYS A 38 -13.75 -13.57 14.11
CA LYS A 38 -13.55 -14.85 14.82
C LYS A 38 -13.60 -16.07 13.92
N TYR A 39 -12.87 -16.01 12.81
CA TYR A 39 -12.92 -17.06 11.81
C TYR A 39 -12.36 -18.37 12.36
N LYS A 40 -13.04 -19.47 12.06
CA LYS A 40 -12.65 -20.82 12.41
C LYS A 40 -12.69 -21.71 11.18
N MET A 41 -11.77 -22.66 11.14
CA MET A 41 -11.69 -23.67 10.09
C MET A 41 -12.34 -24.94 10.62
N ILE A 42 -13.29 -25.48 9.86
CA ILE A 42 -13.98 -26.73 10.19
C ILE A 42 -13.66 -27.73 9.09
N ASP A 43 -12.95 -28.80 9.46
CA ASP A 43 -12.63 -29.88 8.54
C ASP A 43 -13.76 -30.91 8.52
N LEU A 44 -14.36 -31.12 7.35
CA LEU A 44 -15.41 -32.10 7.13
C LEU A 44 -14.83 -33.35 6.46
N ALA A 45 -15.00 -34.50 7.10
CA ALA A 45 -14.70 -35.81 6.54
C ALA A 45 -15.86 -36.35 5.69
N GLN A 46 -15.65 -37.47 5.00
CA GLN A 46 -16.70 -38.13 4.24
C GLN A 46 -17.91 -38.45 5.12
N GLY A 47 -19.09 -38.04 4.67
CA GLY A 47 -20.36 -38.22 5.37
C GLY A 47 -20.73 -37.07 6.32
N GLU A 48 -19.79 -36.20 6.67
CA GLU A 48 -20.02 -35.04 7.53
C GLU A 48 -20.65 -33.88 6.76
N GLU A 49 -21.42 -33.06 7.48
CA GLU A 49 -22.18 -31.96 6.91
C GLU A 49 -22.26 -30.74 7.82
N VAL A 50 -22.46 -29.59 7.18
CA VAL A 50 -22.75 -28.32 7.82
C VAL A 50 -24.06 -27.79 7.28
N ARG A 51 -24.89 -27.27 8.17
CA ARG A 51 -26.18 -26.65 7.85
C ARG A 51 -26.20 -25.23 8.38
N GLN A 52 -26.52 -24.28 7.52
CA GLN A 52 -26.68 -22.87 7.82
C GLN A 52 -28.11 -22.42 7.53
N GLU A 53 -28.78 -21.87 8.53
CA GLU A 53 -30.05 -21.16 8.37
C GLU A 53 -29.75 -19.70 8.04
N ILE A 54 -30.41 -19.17 7.01
CA ILE A 54 -30.15 -17.83 6.44
C ILE A 54 -31.46 -17.07 6.36
N HIS A 55 -31.43 -15.83 6.87
CA HIS A 55 -32.57 -14.92 6.84
C HIS A 55 -32.27 -13.72 5.92
N PHE A 56 -32.99 -13.60 4.81
CA PHE A 56 -32.76 -12.59 3.77
C PHE A 56 -33.44 -11.24 4.06
N ALA A 57 -34.05 -11.05 5.23
CA ALA A 57 -34.64 -9.80 5.70
C ALA A 57 -35.59 -9.08 4.70
N GLY A 58 -36.29 -9.82 3.82
CA GLY A 58 -37.22 -9.24 2.84
C GLY A 58 -36.57 -8.71 1.56
N GLU A 59 -35.26 -8.88 1.39
CA GLU A 59 -34.55 -8.55 0.15
C GLU A 59 -34.66 -9.69 -0.86
N ASN A 60 -34.45 -9.39 -2.15
CA ASN A 60 -34.46 -10.37 -3.24
C ASN A 60 -33.02 -10.83 -3.54
N PRO A 61 -32.54 -11.93 -2.94
CA PRO A 61 -31.24 -12.48 -3.21
C PRO A 61 -31.17 -13.12 -4.61
N LYS A 62 -29.99 -13.05 -5.22
CA LYS A 62 -29.70 -13.56 -6.57
C LYS A 62 -28.96 -14.89 -6.52
N HIS A 63 -27.92 -14.97 -5.71
CA HIS A 63 -27.13 -16.17 -5.48
C HIS A 63 -26.36 -16.06 -4.16
N LEU A 64 -25.93 -17.21 -3.65
CA LEU A 64 -25.03 -17.33 -2.51
C LEU A 64 -23.63 -17.71 -3.01
N LEU A 65 -22.61 -17.10 -2.44
CA LEU A 65 -21.21 -17.39 -2.70
C LEU A 65 -20.64 -18.14 -1.50
N LEU A 66 -20.24 -19.40 -1.71
CA LEU A 66 -19.59 -20.23 -0.70
C LEU A 66 -18.08 -20.30 -1.00
N PRO A 67 -17.22 -19.54 -0.30
CA PRO A 67 -15.78 -19.60 -0.53
C PRO A 67 -15.18 -20.90 -0.01
N LEU A 68 -14.34 -21.55 -0.83
CA LEU A 68 -13.51 -22.67 -0.42
C LEU A 68 -12.09 -22.21 -0.11
N THR A 69 -11.50 -22.78 0.94
CA THR A 69 -10.16 -22.44 1.43
C THR A 69 -9.07 -23.02 0.51
N SER A 70 -7.88 -22.39 0.48
CA SER A 70 -6.72 -22.85 -0.30
C SER A 70 -6.38 -24.32 -0.05
N GLU A 71 -6.58 -24.78 1.18
CA GLU A 71 -6.37 -26.16 1.60
C GLU A 71 -7.40 -27.14 1.02
N SER A 72 -8.49 -26.65 0.44
CA SER A 72 -9.57 -27.48 -0.12
C SER A 72 -9.52 -27.62 -1.64
N TYR A 73 -8.56 -26.98 -2.31
CA TYR A 73 -8.37 -27.11 -3.76
C TYR A 73 -7.66 -28.41 -4.12
N HIS A 74 -8.03 -28.97 -5.28
CA HIS A 74 -7.42 -30.19 -5.82
C HIS A 74 -7.47 -31.40 -4.88
N LYS A 75 -8.37 -31.37 -3.90
CA LYS A 75 -8.64 -32.50 -3.04
C LYS A 75 -9.43 -33.56 -3.81
N ASN A 76 -9.10 -34.82 -3.57
CA ASN A 76 -9.82 -35.99 -4.04
C ASN A 76 -11.13 -36.19 -3.26
N ALA A 77 -11.99 -35.18 -3.30
CA ALA A 77 -13.26 -35.16 -2.59
C ALA A 77 -14.38 -34.55 -3.45
N VAL A 78 -15.61 -34.98 -3.19
CA VAL A 78 -16.84 -34.46 -3.82
C VAL A 78 -17.70 -33.79 -2.76
N LEU A 79 -17.94 -32.49 -2.94
CA LEU A 79 -18.80 -31.68 -2.10
C LEU A 79 -20.19 -31.58 -2.73
N GLU A 80 -21.24 -31.87 -1.99
CA GLU A 80 -22.63 -31.62 -2.39
C GLU A 80 -23.18 -30.46 -1.59
N TYR A 81 -23.73 -29.46 -2.27
CA TYR A 81 -24.52 -28.42 -1.63
C TYR A 81 -26.01 -28.61 -1.95
N GLU A 82 -26.86 -28.26 -1.00
CA GLU A 82 -28.31 -28.25 -1.13
C GLU A 82 -28.85 -26.98 -0.48
N LEU A 83 -29.46 -26.12 -1.27
CA LEU A 83 -30.18 -24.94 -0.80
C LEU A 83 -31.67 -25.25 -0.81
N SER A 84 -32.30 -25.13 0.35
CA SER A 84 -33.74 -25.34 0.53
C SER A 84 -34.43 -24.08 1.03
N ALA A 85 -35.63 -23.78 0.54
CA ALA A 85 -36.48 -22.70 1.03
C ALA A 85 -37.91 -23.21 1.23
N LYS A 86 -38.55 -22.85 2.35
CA LYS A 86 -39.90 -23.33 2.74
C LYS A 86 -40.05 -24.87 2.67
N GLY A 87 -38.97 -25.60 3.00
CA GLY A 87 -38.95 -27.07 2.99
C GLY A 87 -38.85 -27.72 1.61
N LYS A 88 -38.64 -26.96 0.53
CA LYS A 88 -38.38 -27.48 -0.81
C LYS A 88 -36.93 -27.23 -1.22
N ILE A 89 -36.32 -28.20 -1.89
CA ILE A 89 -35.00 -28.05 -2.49
C ILE A 89 -35.13 -27.13 -3.71
N VAL A 90 -34.32 -26.07 -3.71
CA VAL A 90 -34.31 -25.00 -4.72
C VAL A 90 -33.10 -25.16 -5.63
N SER A 91 -31.96 -25.50 -5.03
CA SER A 91 -30.71 -25.71 -5.76
C SER A 91 -29.94 -26.85 -5.12
N LYS A 92 -29.38 -27.73 -5.95
CA LYS A 92 -28.60 -28.88 -5.49
C LYS A 92 -27.61 -29.30 -6.56
N GLU A 93 -26.34 -29.43 -6.20
CA GLU A 93 -25.28 -29.81 -7.13
C GLU A 93 -24.15 -30.54 -6.39
N ARG A 94 -23.45 -31.42 -7.12
CA ARG A 94 -22.22 -32.07 -6.68
C ARG A 94 -21.03 -31.43 -7.39
N VAL A 95 -20.06 -31.01 -6.62
CA VAL A 95 -18.85 -30.33 -7.06
C VAL A 95 -17.66 -31.24 -6.80
N ASP A 96 -17.00 -31.68 -7.87
CA ASP A 96 -15.77 -32.47 -7.79
C ASP A 96 -14.56 -31.56 -7.55
N LEU A 97 -13.97 -31.66 -6.36
CA LEU A 97 -12.86 -30.79 -5.94
C LEU A 97 -11.52 -31.16 -6.61
N LYS A 98 -11.41 -32.32 -7.27
CA LYS A 98 -10.21 -32.67 -8.06
C LYS A 98 -10.02 -31.70 -9.22
N THR A 99 -11.13 -31.36 -9.86
CA THR A 99 -11.17 -30.47 -11.03
C THR A 99 -11.50 -29.01 -10.68
N TRP A 100 -11.84 -28.75 -9.42
CA TRP A 100 -12.11 -27.42 -8.88
C TRP A 100 -10.82 -26.61 -8.75
N GLY A 101 -10.81 -25.39 -9.30
CA GLY A 101 -9.63 -24.50 -9.31
C GLY A 101 -9.00 -24.26 -10.70
N GLY A 102 -9.56 -24.83 -11.78
CA GLY A 102 -9.15 -24.47 -13.15
C GLY A 102 -9.73 -23.14 -13.63
N GLU A 103 -9.07 -22.48 -14.59
CA GLU A 103 -9.48 -21.19 -15.18
C GLU A 103 -10.95 -21.17 -15.66
N ASN A 104 -11.50 -22.33 -16.02
CA ASN A 104 -12.86 -22.50 -16.53
C ASN A 104 -13.99 -22.32 -15.49
N TYR A 105 -13.70 -22.39 -14.19
CA TYR A 105 -14.70 -22.19 -13.11
C TYR A 105 -14.66 -20.77 -12.52
N ILE A 106 -13.72 -19.93 -12.99
CA ILE A 106 -13.53 -18.54 -12.53
C ILE A 106 -14.55 -17.65 -13.23
N LYS A 107 -15.72 -17.44 -12.63
CA LYS A 107 -16.78 -16.58 -13.18
C LYS A 107 -16.76 -15.14 -12.66
N ASP A 108 -16.12 -14.87 -11.51
CA ASP A 108 -15.91 -13.52 -10.97
C ASP A 108 -14.44 -13.33 -10.57
N PRO A 109 -13.72 -12.33 -11.11
CA PRO A 109 -12.33 -12.06 -10.75
C PRO A 109 -12.12 -11.68 -9.28
N HIS A 110 -13.17 -11.32 -8.52
CA HIS A 110 -13.12 -10.98 -7.09
C HIS A 110 -13.33 -12.20 -6.16
N PHE A 111 -13.86 -13.32 -6.69
CA PHE A 111 -14.22 -14.52 -5.93
C PHE A 111 -13.80 -15.79 -6.69
N LYS A 112 -12.53 -15.84 -7.12
CA LYS A 112 -11.96 -16.94 -7.92
C LYS A 112 -12.06 -18.34 -7.27
N SER A 113 -12.50 -18.38 -6.01
CA SER A 113 -12.54 -19.51 -5.09
C SER A 113 -13.94 -19.99 -4.67
N SER A 114 -15.00 -19.31 -5.07
CA SER A 114 -16.33 -19.52 -4.49
C SER A 114 -17.25 -20.38 -5.35
N ILE A 115 -17.96 -21.32 -4.73
CA ILE A 115 -19.09 -22.00 -5.35
C ILE A 115 -20.25 -20.99 -5.43
N ILE A 116 -20.77 -20.78 -6.65
CA ILE A 116 -21.93 -19.91 -6.89
C ILE A 116 -23.19 -20.76 -6.81
N ILE A 117 -23.98 -20.55 -5.76
CA ILE A 117 -25.22 -21.27 -5.48
C ILE A 117 -26.40 -20.39 -5.92
N PRO A 118 -27.08 -20.68 -7.04
CA PRO A 118 -28.17 -19.85 -7.52
C PRO A 118 -29.36 -19.87 -6.55
N ILE A 119 -30.03 -18.72 -6.41
CA ILE A 119 -31.25 -18.58 -5.61
C ILE A 119 -32.40 -18.26 -6.57
N GLU A 120 -33.52 -18.99 -6.48
CA GLU A 120 -34.72 -18.72 -7.29
C GLU A 120 -35.35 -17.36 -6.92
N LYS A 121 -35.96 -16.70 -7.92
CA LYS A 121 -36.43 -15.30 -7.84
C LYS A 121 -37.53 -15.02 -6.79
N ASP A 122 -38.03 -16.02 -6.08
CA ASP A 122 -39.16 -15.91 -5.14
C ASP A 122 -38.80 -16.22 -3.68
N ILE A 123 -37.51 -16.41 -3.38
CA ILE A 123 -37.02 -16.67 -2.03
C ILE A 123 -36.65 -15.35 -1.38
N ASN A 124 -37.52 -14.83 -0.51
CA ASN A 124 -37.34 -13.50 0.11
C ASN A 124 -37.35 -13.50 1.65
N LYS A 125 -37.35 -14.69 2.27
CA LYS A 125 -37.38 -14.83 3.73
C LYS A 125 -36.29 -15.75 4.24
N ASP A 126 -36.57 -17.05 4.28
CA ASP A 126 -35.69 -18.01 4.96
C ASP A 126 -35.23 -19.09 3.99
N ALA A 127 -33.93 -19.41 4.05
CA ALA A 127 -33.36 -20.56 3.37
C ALA A 127 -32.42 -21.32 4.29
N VAL A 128 -32.19 -22.58 3.93
CA VAL A 128 -31.27 -23.47 4.60
C VAL A 128 -30.26 -23.93 3.58
N LEU A 129 -29.00 -23.58 3.78
CA LEU A 129 -27.88 -24.11 3.02
C LEU A 129 -27.30 -25.31 3.77
N LYS A 130 -27.27 -26.46 3.10
CA LYS A 130 -26.60 -27.67 3.57
C LYS A 130 -25.40 -27.96 2.68
N VAL A 131 -24.26 -28.22 3.28
CA VAL A 131 -23.01 -28.58 2.60
C VAL A 131 -22.53 -29.90 3.18
N LYS A 132 -22.33 -30.91 2.33
CA LYS A 132 -21.95 -32.26 2.75
C LYS A 132 -20.81 -32.80 1.90
N ILE A 133 -19.88 -33.51 2.52
CA ILE A 133 -18.82 -34.22 1.79
C ILE A 133 -19.33 -35.64 1.50
N VAL A 134 -19.60 -35.93 0.23
CA VAL A 134 -20.25 -37.18 -0.18
C VAL A 134 -19.22 -38.29 -0.39
N GLU A 135 -18.10 -37.93 -0.99
CA GLU A 135 -16.98 -38.84 -1.29
C GLU A 135 -15.68 -38.14 -0.94
N ALA A 136 -14.75 -38.84 -0.29
CA ALA A 136 -13.39 -38.36 -0.07
C ALA A 136 -12.42 -39.55 -0.07
N GLU A 137 -11.45 -39.54 -0.98
CA GLU A 137 -10.45 -40.60 -1.07
C GLU A 137 -9.37 -40.40 0.00
N ASN A 138 -8.74 -41.49 0.45
CA ASN A 138 -7.59 -41.48 1.37
C ASN A 138 -7.79 -40.70 2.68
N GLY A 139 -9.03 -40.53 3.13
CA GLY A 139 -9.34 -39.79 4.37
C GLY A 139 -9.13 -38.29 4.26
N GLU A 140 -9.07 -37.73 3.03
CA GLU A 140 -9.03 -36.29 2.83
C GLU A 140 -10.25 -35.61 3.47
N LYS A 141 -10.02 -34.42 4.02
CA LYS A 141 -11.06 -33.58 4.61
C LYS A 141 -11.21 -32.29 3.83
N VAL A 142 -12.42 -31.77 3.72
CA VAL A 142 -12.68 -30.48 3.08
C VAL A 142 -12.92 -29.44 4.15
N THR A 143 -12.20 -28.33 4.07
CA THR A 143 -12.22 -27.31 5.13
C THR A 143 -13.21 -26.20 4.77
N ILE A 144 -14.23 -26.03 5.58
CA ILE A 144 -15.20 -24.95 5.48
C ILE A 144 -14.90 -23.89 6.53
N ARG A 145 -14.92 -22.63 6.10
CA ARG A 145 -14.66 -21.50 6.99
C ARG A 145 -15.96 -21.02 7.63
N THR A 146 -15.90 -20.75 8.92
CA THR A 146 -17.00 -20.21 9.73
C THR A 146 -16.51 -18.99 10.52
N GLY A 147 -17.42 -18.24 11.14
CA GLY A 147 -17.07 -17.10 11.98
C GLY A 147 -18.27 -16.57 12.75
N ALA A 148 -18.08 -15.48 13.51
CA ALA A 148 -19.15 -14.82 14.23
C ALA A 148 -20.26 -14.36 13.28
N SER A 149 -21.50 -14.81 13.51
CA SER A 149 -22.65 -14.46 12.67
C SER A 149 -23.01 -12.98 12.82
N LEU A 150 -23.48 -12.37 11.71
CA LEU A 150 -24.03 -11.02 11.68
C LEU A 150 -25.49 -10.94 12.14
N SER A 151 -26.20 -12.06 12.16
CA SER A 151 -27.61 -12.12 12.56
C SER A 151 -27.79 -13.03 13.77
N PRO A 152 -28.40 -12.56 14.87
CA PRO A 152 -28.66 -13.41 16.03
C PRO A 152 -29.65 -14.54 15.73
N ASP A 153 -30.42 -14.43 14.64
CA ASP A 153 -31.42 -15.42 14.23
C ASP A 153 -30.82 -16.54 13.36
N GLU A 154 -29.62 -16.33 12.80
CA GLU A 154 -28.94 -17.35 11.99
C GLU A 154 -28.37 -18.46 12.86
N LYS A 155 -28.53 -19.70 12.39
CA LYS A 155 -28.05 -20.90 13.08
C LYS A 155 -27.14 -21.72 12.21
N LEU A 156 -25.96 -22.01 12.75
CA LEU A 156 -25.02 -22.96 12.19
C LEU A 156 -25.10 -24.28 12.96
N THR A 157 -25.20 -25.39 12.23
CA THR A 157 -25.17 -26.73 12.79
C THR A 157 -24.10 -27.55 12.07
N VAL A 158 -23.17 -28.14 12.81
CA VAL A 158 -22.09 -28.98 12.29
C VAL A 158 -22.31 -30.40 12.78
N ASN A 159 -22.52 -31.35 11.87
CA ASN A 159 -22.80 -32.76 12.21
C ASN A 159 -23.93 -32.94 13.25
N GLY A 160 -24.97 -32.11 13.16
CA GLY A 160 -26.11 -32.13 14.08
C GLY A 160 -25.94 -31.38 15.40
N LYS A 161 -24.77 -30.78 15.67
CA LYS A 161 -24.53 -29.93 16.85
C LYS A 161 -24.61 -28.46 16.48
N GLU A 162 -25.42 -27.70 17.21
CA GLU A 162 -25.56 -26.25 17.00
C GLU A 162 -24.32 -25.51 17.51
N GLU A 163 -23.74 -24.67 16.65
CA GLU A 163 -22.62 -23.78 16.95
C GLU A 163 -23.19 -22.37 17.18
N SER A 164 -23.54 -22.08 18.44
CA SER A 164 -24.21 -20.84 18.81
C SER A 164 -23.38 -19.60 18.45
N GLY A 165 -24.01 -18.62 17.79
CA GLY A 165 -23.39 -17.35 17.39
C GLY A 165 -22.34 -17.48 16.27
N GLN A 166 -22.34 -18.59 15.55
CA GLN A 166 -21.50 -18.81 14.37
C GLN A 166 -22.35 -18.89 13.10
N ALA A 167 -21.74 -18.53 11.97
CA ALA A 167 -22.27 -18.80 10.64
C ALA A 167 -21.16 -19.29 9.69
N ILE A 168 -21.54 -19.91 8.58
CA ILE A 168 -20.62 -20.18 7.46
C ILE A 168 -20.16 -18.84 6.89
N ALA A 169 -18.88 -18.74 6.53
CA ALA A 169 -18.30 -17.56 5.88
C ALA A 169 -18.77 -17.37 4.41
N ALA A 170 -20.07 -17.54 4.15
CA ALA A 170 -20.68 -17.33 2.84
C ALA A 170 -21.14 -15.88 2.67
N LYS A 171 -21.49 -15.52 1.42
CA LYS A 171 -22.06 -14.22 1.07
C LYS A 171 -23.33 -14.36 0.28
N VAL A 172 -24.25 -13.43 0.46
CA VAL A 172 -25.47 -13.32 -0.33
C VAL A 172 -25.35 -12.11 -1.25
N ALA A 173 -25.55 -12.35 -2.56
CA ALA A 173 -25.60 -11.31 -3.57
C ALA A 173 -27.05 -10.88 -3.79
N TYR A 174 -27.34 -9.58 -3.78
CA TYR A 174 -28.66 -9.00 -3.97
C TYR A 174 -28.71 -8.12 -5.21
N ASP A 175 -29.76 -8.21 -6.03
CA ASP A 175 -29.94 -7.32 -7.19
C ASP A 175 -30.43 -5.93 -6.73
N GLN A 176 -29.51 -5.11 -6.23
CA GLN A 176 -29.77 -3.76 -5.70
C GLN A 176 -28.64 -2.79 -6.03
N LEU A 177 -28.96 -1.50 -6.07
CA LEU A 177 -27.95 -0.45 -6.27
C LEU A 177 -27.08 -0.29 -5.01
N ASP A 178 -25.76 -0.39 -5.13
CA ASP A 178 -24.85 -0.08 -4.02
C ASP A 178 -24.78 1.44 -3.77
N TRP A 179 -25.71 1.93 -2.94
CA TRP A 179 -25.80 3.35 -2.56
C TRP A 179 -24.55 3.85 -1.81
N PHE A 180 -23.81 2.99 -1.13
CA PHE A 180 -22.58 3.36 -0.44
C PHE A 180 -21.47 3.67 -1.45
N LYS A 181 -21.30 2.81 -2.47
CA LYS A 181 -20.39 3.05 -3.60
C LYS A 181 -20.76 4.32 -4.35
N VAL A 182 -22.05 4.51 -4.65
CA VAL A 182 -22.55 5.72 -5.33
C VAL A 182 -22.26 6.97 -4.49
N GLY A 183 -22.52 6.93 -3.18
CA GLY A 183 -22.23 8.02 -2.27
C GLY A 183 -20.74 8.40 -2.28
N LYS A 184 -19.83 7.42 -2.14
CA LYS A 184 -18.38 7.66 -2.21
C LYS A 184 -17.94 8.24 -3.55
N ALA A 185 -18.52 7.77 -4.66
CA ALA A 185 -18.22 8.30 -5.99
C ALA A 185 -18.64 9.77 -6.11
N VAL A 186 -19.82 10.13 -5.63
CA VAL A 186 -20.32 11.52 -5.62
C VAL A 186 -19.43 12.42 -4.76
N VAL A 187 -19.07 11.99 -3.55
CA VAL A 187 -18.16 12.76 -2.68
C VAL A 187 -16.80 12.95 -3.32
N THR A 188 -16.23 11.90 -3.94
CA THR A 188 -14.96 11.98 -4.68
C THR A 188 -15.04 12.98 -5.83
N ALA A 189 -16.16 13.00 -6.55
CA ALA A 189 -16.39 13.92 -7.65
C ALA A 189 -16.45 15.38 -7.19
N LEU A 190 -17.22 15.65 -6.12
CA LEU A 190 -17.34 16.98 -5.52
C LEU A 190 -15.99 17.47 -4.97
N ALA A 191 -15.24 16.60 -4.29
CA ALA A 191 -13.90 16.89 -3.82
C ALA A 191 -12.95 17.22 -4.98
N THR A 192 -13.03 16.49 -6.08
CA THR A 192 -12.23 16.75 -7.29
C THR A 192 -12.57 18.10 -7.92
N LEU A 193 -13.86 18.43 -8.04
CA LEU A 193 -14.30 19.73 -8.55
C LEU A 193 -13.79 20.88 -7.67
N LEU A 194 -13.83 20.71 -6.34
CA LEU A 194 -13.26 21.66 -5.39
C LEU A 194 -11.74 21.82 -5.60
N ALA A 195 -11.00 20.71 -5.71
CA ALA A 195 -9.56 20.74 -5.96
C ALA A 195 -9.23 21.47 -7.26
N LEU A 196 -9.92 21.15 -8.36
CA LEU A 196 -9.75 21.80 -9.66
C LEU A 196 -10.07 23.30 -9.62
N PHE A 197 -11.08 23.71 -8.85
CA PHE A 197 -11.44 25.11 -8.67
C PHE A 197 -10.37 25.91 -7.90
N LEU A 198 -9.69 25.27 -6.94
CA LEU A 198 -8.70 25.91 -6.08
C LEU A 198 -7.29 25.99 -6.70
N ILE A 199 -7.03 25.30 -7.82
CA ILE A 199 -5.77 25.38 -8.57
C ILE A 199 -5.54 26.80 -9.11
N GLY A 200 -4.40 27.38 -8.75
CA GLY A 200 -3.93 28.70 -9.21
C GLY A 200 -2.53 28.64 -9.81
N ASN A 201 -1.77 29.75 -9.70
CA ASN A 201 -0.43 29.87 -10.27
C ASN A 201 0.69 29.34 -9.35
N ASN A 202 0.40 29.16 -8.05
CA ASN A 202 1.40 28.76 -7.08
C ASN A 202 1.50 27.24 -7.00
N THR A 203 2.65 26.70 -7.41
CA THR A 203 2.93 25.26 -7.44
C THR A 203 2.76 24.56 -6.08
N VAL A 204 3.27 25.16 -5.01
CA VAL A 204 3.20 24.59 -3.65
C VAL A 204 1.75 24.53 -3.20
N LYS A 205 0.99 25.62 -3.38
CA LYS A 205 -0.44 25.65 -3.08
C LYS A 205 -1.18 24.59 -3.89
N ASN A 206 -0.92 24.49 -5.19
CA ASN A 206 -1.58 23.54 -6.07
C ASN A 206 -1.32 22.10 -5.61
N PHE A 207 -0.08 21.76 -5.28
CA PHE A 207 0.28 20.45 -4.73
C PHE A 207 -0.48 20.15 -3.43
N VAL A 208 -0.44 21.06 -2.45
CA VAL A 208 -1.11 20.86 -1.15
C VAL A 208 -2.62 20.69 -1.33
N VAL A 209 -3.25 21.49 -2.18
CA VAL A 209 -4.69 21.40 -2.46
C VAL A 209 -5.05 20.08 -3.14
N VAL A 210 -4.37 19.75 -4.25
CA VAL A 210 -4.67 18.55 -5.04
C VAL A 210 -4.39 17.28 -4.24
N THR A 211 -3.19 17.18 -3.68
CA THR A 211 -2.77 16.00 -2.90
C THR A 211 -3.50 15.90 -1.57
N GLY A 212 -3.81 17.03 -0.92
CA GLY A 212 -4.56 17.05 0.33
C GLY A 212 -6.00 16.57 0.14
N ILE A 213 -6.74 17.18 -0.79
CA ILE A 213 -8.14 16.82 -1.03
C ILE A 213 -8.26 15.38 -1.56
N MET A 214 -7.48 15.03 -2.59
CA MET A 214 -7.55 13.70 -3.19
C MET A 214 -6.92 12.62 -2.30
N GLY A 215 -5.91 12.96 -1.51
CA GLY A 215 -5.29 12.05 -0.55
C GLY A 215 -6.23 11.71 0.61
N VAL A 216 -7.01 12.67 1.10
CA VAL A 216 -8.07 12.39 2.07
C VAL A 216 -9.08 11.42 1.47
N MET A 217 -9.48 11.61 0.21
CA MET A 217 -10.34 10.64 -0.48
C MET A 217 -9.70 9.25 -0.53
N PHE A 218 -8.39 9.14 -0.79
CA PHE A 218 -7.68 7.85 -0.72
C PHE A 218 -7.74 7.21 0.66
N SER A 219 -7.62 7.97 1.76
CA SER A 219 -7.69 7.42 3.11
C SER A 219 -9.01 6.72 3.40
N PHE A 220 -10.12 7.19 2.82
CA PHE A 220 -11.47 6.61 2.99
C PHE A 220 -11.88 5.63 1.89
N ASN A 221 -11.40 5.84 0.66
CA ASN A 221 -11.72 5.00 -0.49
C ASN A 221 -10.83 3.76 -0.53
N ASN A 222 -9.58 3.83 -0.06
CA ASN A 222 -8.75 2.66 0.13
C ASN A 222 -9.24 1.89 1.36
N PRO A 223 -9.64 0.62 1.21
CA PRO A 223 -10.01 -0.19 2.35
C PRO A 223 -8.87 -0.32 3.35
N LEU A 224 -9.22 -0.53 4.62
CA LEU A 224 -8.25 -0.69 5.69
C LEU A 224 -7.36 -1.90 5.44
N PHE A 225 -6.04 -1.69 5.56
CA PHE A 225 -4.99 -2.70 5.41
C PHE A 225 -4.80 -3.28 4.00
N GLU A 226 -5.42 -2.66 3.00
CA GLU A 226 -5.23 -3.04 1.61
C GLU A 226 -3.99 -2.40 1.02
N ALA A 227 -3.52 -1.24 1.52
CA ALA A 227 -2.24 -0.71 1.06
C ALA A 227 -1.10 -1.68 1.40
N THR A 228 -0.05 -1.62 0.59
CA THR A 228 1.07 -2.56 0.74
C THR A 228 1.67 -2.51 2.14
N ASP A 229 1.76 -3.69 2.76
CA ASP A 229 2.33 -3.93 4.10
C ASP A 229 1.64 -3.12 5.23
N GLU A 230 0.46 -2.56 4.96
CA GLU A 230 -0.19 -1.60 5.84
C GLU A 230 -0.59 -2.21 7.19
N ASN A 231 -1.02 -3.47 7.22
CA ASN A 231 -1.32 -4.21 8.45
C ASN A 231 -0.11 -4.30 9.39
N PHE A 232 1.07 -4.60 8.85
CA PHE A 232 2.29 -4.73 9.65
C PHE A 232 2.77 -3.37 10.16
N HIS A 233 2.67 -2.33 9.33
CA HIS A 233 3.07 -0.98 9.69
C HIS A 233 2.09 -0.31 10.67
N PHE A 234 0.79 -0.58 10.54
CA PHE A 234 -0.21 -0.17 11.54
C PHE A 234 0.11 -0.76 12.90
N ALA A 235 0.38 -2.07 12.96
CA ALA A 235 0.64 -2.75 14.21
C ALA A 235 1.83 -2.14 14.98
N LYS A 236 2.88 -1.75 14.25
CA LYS A 236 4.04 -1.03 14.81
C LYS A 236 3.69 0.40 15.24
N ALA A 237 2.92 1.14 14.44
CA ALA A 237 2.46 2.48 14.81
C ALA A 237 1.56 2.48 16.05
N TYR A 238 0.71 1.46 16.18
CA TYR A 238 -0.13 1.23 17.36
C TYR A 238 0.74 1.02 18.61
N ASP A 239 1.72 0.13 18.55
CA ASP A 239 2.62 -0.13 19.68
C ASP A 239 3.37 1.14 20.12
N ILE A 240 3.85 1.94 19.15
CA ILE A 240 4.49 3.23 19.40
C ILE A 240 3.51 4.24 20.01
N SER A 241 2.23 4.20 19.63
CA SER A 241 1.18 5.06 20.20
C SER A 241 0.95 4.79 21.70
N LEU A 242 1.30 3.60 22.18
CA LEU A 242 1.28 3.24 23.60
C LEU A 242 2.58 3.60 24.34
N GLY A 243 3.57 4.16 23.64
CA GLY A 243 4.88 4.52 24.19
C GLY A 243 5.97 3.46 24.01
N ASN A 244 5.67 2.34 23.34
CA ASN A 244 6.65 1.27 23.11
C ASN A 244 7.51 1.58 21.87
N LEU A 245 8.72 2.10 22.10
CA LEU A 245 9.68 2.40 21.02
C LEU A 245 10.40 1.15 20.51
N LEU A 246 10.42 0.07 21.29
CA LEU A 246 10.95 -1.24 20.89
C LEU A 246 9.80 -2.24 20.86
N SER A 247 9.85 -3.13 19.88
CA SER A 247 8.88 -4.23 19.81
C SER A 247 8.98 -5.11 21.05
N THR A 248 7.84 -5.62 21.51
CA THR A 248 7.76 -6.49 22.68
C THR A 248 8.41 -7.84 22.40
N LYS A 249 9.21 -8.34 23.35
CA LYS A 249 9.83 -9.67 23.29
C LYS A 249 9.13 -10.61 24.27
N GLN A 250 8.67 -11.77 23.80
CA GLN A 250 8.07 -12.83 24.61
C GLN A 250 8.81 -14.15 24.32
N GLY A 251 9.72 -14.55 25.22
CA GLY A 251 10.66 -15.64 24.96
C GLY A 251 11.56 -15.33 23.77
N ASP A 252 11.61 -16.25 22.81
CA ASP A 252 12.37 -16.08 21.56
C ASP A 252 11.63 -15.30 20.47
N LYS A 253 10.35 -14.96 20.70
CA LYS A 253 9.51 -14.26 19.73
C LYS A 253 9.56 -12.76 19.94
N VAL A 254 9.54 -12.00 18.85
CA VAL A 254 9.48 -10.53 18.86
C VAL A 254 8.27 -10.06 18.05
N GLY A 255 7.55 -9.09 18.61
CA GLY A 255 6.25 -8.71 18.10
C GLY A 255 5.66 -7.48 18.75
N VAL A 256 4.34 -7.35 18.68
CA VAL A 256 3.57 -6.26 19.27
C VAL A 256 2.33 -6.81 19.95
N ASN A 257 1.80 -6.08 20.94
CA ASN A 257 0.55 -6.42 21.58
C ASN A 257 -0.57 -5.62 20.93
N LEU A 258 -1.47 -6.27 20.19
CA LEU A 258 -2.58 -5.61 19.51
C LEU A 258 -3.90 -5.88 20.22
N PRO A 259 -4.86 -4.95 20.22
CA PRO A 259 -6.18 -5.18 20.76
C PRO A 259 -6.83 -6.43 20.15
N GLU A 260 -7.43 -7.29 20.98
CA GLU A 260 -8.03 -8.56 20.53
C GLU A 260 -9.06 -8.35 19.41
N ASN A 261 -9.82 -7.25 19.48
CA ASN A 261 -10.81 -6.86 18.48
C ASN A 261 -10.22 -6.40 17.14
N ILE A 262 -8.94 -6.01 17.13
CA ILE A 262 -8.18 -5.67 15.93
C ILE A 262 -7.39 -6.90 15.43
N ASP A 263 -7.04 -7.83 16.32
CA ASP A 263 -6.28 -9.04 16.01
C ASP A 263 -7.11 -10.18 15.38
N ASP A 264 -8.43 -10.19 15.57
CA ASP A 264 -9.40 -11.03 14.81
C ASP A 264 -9.47 -10.71 13.29
N MET A 265 -8.60 -9.82 12.84
CA MET A 265 -8.45 -9.43 11.46
C MET A 265 -7.61 -10.47 10.70
N PRO A 266 -8.11 -11.06 9.59
CA PRO A 266 -7.30 -11.91 8.75
C PRO A 266 -6.17 -11.05 8.20
N ARG A 267 -4.99 -11.25 8.78
CA ARG A 267 -3.77 -10.65 8.28
C ARG A 267 -3.54 -11.26 6.93
N PRO A 268 -3.35 -10.44 5.90
CA PRO A 268 -3.10 -10.99 4.60
C PRO A 268 -1.80 -11.82 4.70
N ASN A 269 -1.86 -13.12 4.46
CA ASN A 269 -0.67 -13.83 4.00
C ASN A 269 -0.57 -13.53 2.49
N GLN A 270 0.64 -13.27 1.99
CA GLN A 270 0.83 -12.88 0.58
C GLN A 270 0.18 -13.89 -0.39
N PHE A 271 0.10 -15.17 0.01
CA PHE A 271 -0.53 -16.25 -0.75
C PHE A 271 -2.04 -16.05 -0.95
N GLU A 272 -2.79 -15.72 0.09
CA GLU A 272 -4.25 -15.53 0.04
C GLU A 272 -4.66 -14.30 -0.76
N THR A 273 -3.85 -13.24 -0.73
CA THR A 273 -4.02 -12.04 -1.56
C THR A 273 -3.66 -12.25 -3.03
N THR A 274 -2.61 -13.02 -3.31
CA THR A 274 -2.13 -13.24 -4.69
C THR A 274 -3.08 -14.14 -5.47
N TYR A 275 -3.74 -15.09 -4.81
CA TYR A 275 -4.71 -15.99 -5.43
C TYR A 275 -6.19 -15.59 -5.23
N GLY A 276 -6.47 -14.49 -4.52
CA GLY A 276 -7.85 -14.04 -4.23
C GLY A 276 -8.66 -15.03 -3.38
N LEU A 277 -7.98 -15.89 -2.63
CA LEU A 277 -8.56 -17.05 -1.92
C LEU A 277 -9.24 -16.65 -0.61
N LEU A 278 -8.76 -15.57 0.03
CA LEU A 278 -9.56 -14.82 0.99
C LEU A 278 -10.11 -13.61 0.26
N ALA A 279 -11.33 -13.75 -0.25
CA ALA A 279 -12.01 -12.77 -1.04
C ALA A 279 -11.81 -11.35 -0.47
N ASN A 280 -11.22 -10.49 -1.29
CA ASN A 280 -11.13 -9.05 -1.11
C ASN A 280 -12.42 -8.45 -0.50
N GLY A 281 -13.59 -9.02 -0.82
CA GLY A 281 -14.87 -8.64 -0.24
C GLY A 281 -15.02 -8.78 1.29
N GLU A 282 -14.41 -9.76 1.99
CA GLU A 282 -14.58 -9.87 3.47
C GLU A 282 -13.93 -8.69 4.22
N ARG A 283 -12.87 -8.12 3.64
CA ARG A 283 -12.18 -6.94 4.15
C ARG A 283 -13.01 -5.67 3.92
N TYR A 284 -13.68 -5.61 2.77
CA TYR A 284 -14.56 -4.50 2.37
C TYR A 284 -15.88 -4.49 3.14
N ASP A 285 -16.51 -5.66 3.34
CA ASP A 285 -17.75 -5.80 4.10
C ASP A 285 -17.54 -5.46 5.58
N ARG A 286 -16.37 -5.82 6.13
CA ARG A 286 -15.96 -5.34 7.45
C ARG A 286 -15.86 -3.83 7.45
N ALA A 287 -15.10 -3.19 6.57
CA ALA A 287 -15.01 -1.73 6.55
C ALA A 287 -16.36 -1.00 6.36
N LYS A 288 -17.41 -1.70 5.88
CA LYS A 288 -18.80 -1.24 5.80
C LYS A 288 -19.65 -1.53 7.05
N SER A 289 -19.21 -2.37 7.98
CA SER A 289 -20.05 -2.84 9.10
C SER A 289 -20.10 -1.86 10.26
N ASP A 290 -21.31 -1.61 10.79
CA ASP A 290 -21.57 -0.75 11.95
C ASP A 290 -20.81 -1.21 13.21
N ILE A 291 -20.31 -2.45 13.21
CA ILE A 291 -19.48 -3.03 14.25
C ILE A 291 -18.16 -2.24 14.41
N TRP A 292 -17.61 -1.64 13.35
CA TRP A 292 -16.42 -0.77 13.46
C TRP A 292 -16.65 0.47 14.31
N ASP A 293 -17.89 0.94 14.34
CA ASP A 293 -18.32 2.03 15.19
C ASP A 293 -18.65 1.55 16.62
N THR A 294 -18.53 0.27 16.94
CA THR A 294 -18.71 -0.23 18.32
C THR A 294 -17.40 -0.57 19.01
N TYR A 295 -16.30 -0.73 18.26
CA TYR A 295 -15.00 -1.06 18.82
C TYR A 295 -14.32 0.15 19.47
N THR A 296 -14.14 0.07 20.78
CA THR A 296 -13.17 0.90 21.51
C THR A 296 -11.75 0.38 21.26
N PHE A 297 -10.77 1.29 21.25
CA PHE A 297 -9.36 0.91 21.38
C PHE A 297 -9.24 0.17 22.74
N ALA A 298 -9.12 -1.15 22.70
CA ALA A 298 -9.40 -2.00 23.86
C ALA A 298 -8.20 -2.15 24.81
N ASP A 299 -8.49 -2.37 26.10
CA ASP A 299 -7.50 -2.65 27.16
C ASP A 299 -6.89 -4.06 27.09
N LYS A 300 -7.53 -4.99 26.36
CA LYS A 300 -7.06 -6.38 26.20
C LYS A 300 -6.34 -6.57 24.88
N THR A 301 -5.14 -7.11 24.94
CA THR A 301 -4.25 -7.28 23.78
C THR A 301 -3.75 -8.71 23.63
N ASN A 302 -3.68 -9.19 22.39
CA ASN A 302 -2.99 -10.42 22.01
C ASN A 302 -1.58 -10.13 21.51
N PHE A 303 -0.65 -11.01 21.87
CA PHE A 303 0.70 -10.94 21.33
C PHE A 303 0.75 -11.45 19.91
N VAL A 304 1.39 -10.66 19.07
CA VAL A 304 1.47 -10.86 17.65
C VAL A 304 2.92 -10.83 17.23
N GLU A 305 3.42 -11.95 16.73
CA GLU A 305 4.77 -12.05 16.20
C GLU A 305 4.95 -11.21 14.92
N GLN A 306 5.96 -10.33 14.92
CA GLN A 306 6.32 -9.47 13.78
C GLN A 306 7.84 -9.20 13.71
N PRO A 307 8.67 -10.23 13.48
CA PRO A 307 10.13 -10.07 13.48
C PRO A 307 10.62 -9.18 12.32
N THR A 308 9.92 -9.17 11.18
CA THR A 308 10.29 -8.40 9.99
C THR A 308 10.06 -6.89 10.13
N THR A 309 9.08 -6.44 10.94
CA THR A 309 8.89 -5.01 11.24
C THR A 309 9.62 -4.57 12.51
N ALA A 310 9.95 -5.50 13.41
CA ALA A 310 10.68 -5.19 14.64
C ALA A 310 12.09 -4.63 14.42
N VAL A 311 12.70 -4.89 13.27
CA VAL A 311 14.02 -4.35 12.89
C VAL A 311 13.99 -2.86 12.54
N TYR A 312 12.81 -2.31 12.20
CA TYR A 312 12.66 -0.91 11.85
C TYR A 312 12.69 -0.02 13.10
N THR A 313 13.24 1.18 12.93
CA THR A 313 13.17 2.21 13.98
C THR A 313 11.74 2.73 14.15
N PRO A 314 11.44 3.46 15.24
CA PRO A 314 10.13 4.11 15.40
C PRO A 314 9.84 5.23 14.43
N ILE A 315 10.89 5.87 13.88
CA ILE A 315 10.82 7.11 13.12
C ILE A 315 9.75 7.09 12.01
N PRO A 316 9.72 6.12 11.08
CA PRO A 316 8.74 6.10 9.98
C PRO A 316 7.28 5.97 10.41
N TYR A 317 7.01 5.63 11.68
CA TYR A 317 5.69 5.37 12.21
C TYR A 317 5.17 6.48 13.15
N ILE A 318 6.01 7.46 13.49
CA ILE A 318 5.65 8.57 14.39
C ILE A 318 4.42 9.33 13.88
N PRO A 319 4.30 9.70 12.59
CA PRO A 319 3.11 10.41 12.11
C PRO A 319 1.80 9.67 12.41
N GLN A 320 1.76 8.38 12.06
CA GLN A 320 0.63 7.49 12.26
C GLN A 320 0.32 7.34 13.75
N ALA A 321 1.35 7.09 14.57
CA ALA A 321 1.23 6.92 16.01
C ALA A 321 0.68 8.18 16.69
N LEU A 322 1.10 9.38 16.27
CA LEU A 322 0.55 10.65 16.76
C LEU A 322 -0.96 10.77 16.47
N GLY A 323 -1.39 10.38 15.27
CA GLY A 323 -2.81 10.32 14.93
C GLY A 323 -3.59 9.36 15.84
N LEU A 324 -3.01 8.20 16.15
CA LEU A 324 -3.61 7.22 17.07
C LEU A 324 -3.65 7.74 18.53
N ILE A 325 -2.58 8.39 19.01
CA ILE A 325 -2.54 9.02 20.35
C ILE A 325 -3.66 10.04 20.49
N ILE A 326 -3.80 10.95 19.51
CA ILE A 326 -4.84 11.98 19.54
C ILE A 326 -6.23 11.34 19.49
N ALA A 327 -6.42 10.32 18.65
CA ALA A 327 -7.68 9.60 18.60
C ALA A 327 -8.06 8.97 19.94
N ASN A 328 -7.08 8.38 20.63
CA ASN A 328 -7.27 7.77 21.94
C ASN A 328 -7.60 8.83 23.01
N LEU A 329 -6.91 9.97 23.01
CA LEU A 329 -7.19 11.10 23.92
C LEU A 329 -8.60 11.68 23.72
N LEU A 330 -9.11 11.64 22.50
CA LEU A 330 -10.46 12.08 22.15
C LEU A 330 -11.53 10.99 22.36
N GLY A 331 -11.15 9.77 22.77
CA GLY A 331 -12.07 8.65 22.92
C GLY A 331 -12.74 8.21 21.61
N LEU A 332 -12.04 8.36 20.48
CA LEU A 332 -12.59 7.97 19.17
C LEU A 332 -12.70 6.45 19.04
N LYS A 333 -13.72 6.01 18.30
CA LYS A 333 -13.92 4.61 17.89
C LYS A 333 -12.81 4.15 16.93
N ALA A 334 -12.59 2.84 16.83
CA ALA A 334 -11.47 2.24 16.11
C ALA A 334 -11.34 2.74 14.66
N PHE A 335 -12.43 2.78 13.88
CA PHE A 335 -12.36 3.26 12.49
C PHE A 335 -11.89 4.73 12.41
N SER A 336 -12.47 5.60 13.23
CA SER A 336 -12.09 7.02 13.28
C SER A 336 -10.64 7.20 13.70
N ALA A 337 -10.15 6.38 14.64
CA ALA A 337 -8.76 6.37 15.05
C ALA A 337 -7.82 5.97 13.90
N LEU A 338 -8.16 4.90 13.16
CA LEU A 338 -7.38 4.46 12.00
C LEU A 338 -7.37 5.51 10.88
N MET A 339 -8.50 6.16 10.61
CA MET A 339 -8.57 7.26 9.66
C MET A 339 -7.69 8.43 10.10
N LEU A 340 -7.69 8.78 11.40
CA LEU A 340 -6.84 9.84 11.91
C LEU A 340 -5.35 9.51 11.77
N GLY A 341 -4.95 8.26 12.02
CA GLY A 341 -3.59 7.77 11.77
C GLY A 341 -3.17 7.92 10.29
N ARG A 342 -4.02 7.50 9.35
CA ARG A 342 -3.80 7.69 7.90
C ARG A 342 -3.68 9.17 7.51
N ILE A 343 -4.57 10.02 8.03
CA ILE A 343 -4.59 11.46 7.74
C ILE A 343 -3.32 12.14 8.26
N PHE A 344 -2.83 11.77 9.45
CA PHE A 344 -1.58 12.32 9.98
C PHE A 344 -0.37 11.90 9.14
N ASN A 345 -0.32 10.65 8.65
CA ASN A 345 0.74 10.22 7.74
C ASN A 345 0.73 11.03 6.44
N LEU A 346 -0.45 11.21 5.86
CA LEU A 346 -0.64 12.02 4.66
C LEU A 346 -0.23 13.47 4.89
N ALA A 347 -0.59 14.05 6.03
CA ALA A 347 -0.25 15.43 6.38
C ALA A 347 1.27 15.63 6.46
N VAL A 348 2.00 14.70 7.09
CA VAL A 348 3.47 14.74 7.16
C VAL A 348 4.10 14.57 5.78
N TYR A 349 3.60 13.63 4.97
CA TYR A 349 4.04 13.45 3.58
C TYR A 349 3.88 14.74 2.76
N ILE A 350 2.70 15.38 2.84
CA ILE A 350 2.41 16.63 2.14
C ILE A 350 3.30 17.74 2.66
N ALA A 351 3.49 17.88 3.98
CA ALA A 351 4.30 18.95 4.56
C ALA A 351 5.77 18.86 4.11
N LEU A 352 6.37 17.68 4.20
CA LEU A 352 7.75 17.44 3.77
C LEU A 352 7.92 17.66 2.27
N SER A 353 7.02 17.11 1.45
CA SER A 353 7.05 17.28 0.00
C SER A 353 6.80 18.73 -0.43
N ALA A 354 5.86 19.43 0.20
CA ALA A 354 5.60 20.85 -0.05
C ALA A 354 6.81 21.72 0.30
N LEU A 355 7.50 21.40 1.41
CA LEU A 355 8.74 22.08 1.78
C LEU A 355 9.85 21.81 0.75
N ALA A 356 9.98 20.56 0.28
CA ALA A 356 10.91 20.20 -0.78
C ALA A 356 10.64 21.00 -2.07
N ILE A 357 9.37 21.06 -2.52
CA ILE A 357 8.94 21.82 -3.70
C ILE A 357 9.21 23.32 -3.53
N LYS A 358 9.03 23.85 -2.32
CA LYS A 358 9.31 25.26 -2.02
C LYS A 358 10.82 25.56 -2.15
N ILE A 359 11.66 24.67 -1.62
CA ILE A 359 13.11 24.82 -1.49
C ILE A 359 13.86 24.52 -2.79
N ILE A 360 13.42 23.51 -3.55
CA ILE A 360 14.16 23.00 -4.71
C ILE A 360 14.38 24.15 -5.72
N PRO A 361 15.62 24.36 -6.18
CA PRO A 361 15.95 25.53 -7.00
C PRO A 361 15.34 25.47 -8.41
N ARG A 362 15.25 24.27 -8.99
CA ARG A 362 14.60 24.01 -10.29
C ARG A 362 13.54 22.93 -10.14
N LEU A 363 12.76 22.72 -11.19
CA LEU A 363 11.85 21.57 -11.27
C LEU A 363 10.74 21.56 -10.20
N LYS A 364 10.25 22.73 -9.76
CA LYS A 364 9.20 22.82 -8.74
C LYS A 364 7.92 22.14 -9.19
N ASN A 365 7.48 22.40 -10.42
CA ASN A 365 6.26 21.82 -10.97
C ASN A 365 6.40 20.32 -11.21
N THR A 366 7.60 19.89 -11.58
CA THR A 366 7.96 18.50 -11.83
C THR A 366 8.01 17.70 -10.54
N LEU A 367 8.65 18.21 -9.49
CA LEU A 367 8.65 17.56 -8.17
C LEU A 367 7.23 17.53 -7.59
N ALA A 368 6.45 18.60 -7.76
CA ALA A 368 5.04 18.62 -7.36
C ALA A 368 4.21 17.57 -8.09
N PHE A 369 4.41 17.42 -9.40
CA PHE A 369 3.73 16.41 -10.19
C PHE A 369 4.13 15.00 -9.78
N LEU A 370 5.45 14.75 -9.62
CA LEU A 370 5.97 13.48 -9.12
C LEU A 370 5.34 13.13 -7.78
N ALA A 371 5.41 14.02 -6.79
CA ALA A 371 4.83 13.81 -5.46
C ALA A 371 3.29 13.67 -5.47
N ALA A 372 2.61 14.05 -6.54
CA ALA A 372 1.16 13.85 -6.71
C ALA A 372 0.81 12.57 -7.48
N PHE A 373 1.77 11.66 -7.71
CA PHE A 373 1.49 10.38 -8.34
C PHE A 373 0.50 9.54 -7.51
N PRO A 374 -0.45 8.84 -8.17
CA PRO A 374 -1.44 8.02 -7.48
C PRO A 374 -0.87 7.06 -6.43
N LEU A 375 0.20 6.34 -6.76
CA LEU A 375 0.86 5.42 -5.83
C LEU A 375 1.42 6.13 -4.59
N PHE A 376 2.01 7.32 -4.71
CA PHE A 376 2.56 8.02 -3.54
C PHE A 376 1.49 8.58 -2.65
N VAL A 377 0.46 9.16 -3.26
CA VAL A 377 -0.64 9.73 -2.51
C VAL A 377 -1.41 8.62 -1.80
N SER A 378 -1.60 7.46 -2.42
CA SER A 378 -2.24 6.30 -1.77
C SER A 378 -1.40 5.73 -0.63
N LEU A 379 -0.07 5.63 -0.79
CA LEU A 379 0.84 5.23 0.30
C LEU A 379 0.85 6.27 1.44
N GLY A 380 0.91 7.56 1.12
CA GLY A 380 0.78 8.66 2.08
C GLY A 380 -0.53 8.62 2.86
N ALA A 381 -1.61 8.25 2.19
CA ALA A 381 -2.96 8.10 2.75
C ALA A 381 -3.21 6.75 3.46
N SER A 382 -2.16 6.02 3.82
CA SER A 382 -2.20 4.70 4.48
C SER A 382 -1.28 4.65 5.71
N PHE A 383 -1.19 3.52 6.42
CA PHE A 383 -0.16 3.30 7.45
C PHE A 383 1.26 3.00 6.89
N SER A 384 1.51 3.13 5.59
CA SER A 384 2.82 2.84 5.00
C SER A 384 3.97 3.67 5.60
N ALA A 385 5.09 3.00 5.87
CA ALA A 385 6.36 3.62 6.26
C ALA A 385 7.02 4.44 5.12
N ASP A 386 6.61 4.21 3.86
CA ASP A 386 7.23 4.86 2.69
C ASP A 386 6.85 6.35 2.60
N ALA A 387 5.73 6.77 3.19
CA ALA A 387 5.26 8.16 3.15
C ALA A 387 6.29 9.15 3.72
N MET A 388 6.75 8.92 4.95
CA MET A 388 7.75 9.75 5.60
C MET A 388 9.10 9.68 4.86
N LEU A 389 9.51 8.48 4.46
CA LEU A 389 10.75 8.27 3.71
C LEU A 389 10.79 9.09 2.42
N MET A 390 9.74 9.03 1.59
CA MET A 390 9.67 9.77 0.33
C MET A 390 9.76 11.28 0.55
N GLY A 391 8.96 11.82 1.48
CA GLY A 391 8.97 13.25 1.80
C GLY A 391 10.35 13.74 2.28
N LEU A 392 11.01 12.97 3.15
CA LEU A 392 12.36 13.28 3.62
C LEU A 392 13.40 13.23 2.50
N ASN A 393 13.35 12.23 1.62
CA ASN A 393 14.26 12.11 0.47
C ASN A 393 14.13 13.31 -0.46
N TYR A 394 12.89 13.71 -0.81
CA TYR A 394 12.63 14.87 -1.65
C TYR A 394 13.15 16.15 -1.01
N LEU A 395 12.91 16.34 0.29
CA LEU A 395 13.39 17.49 1.03
C LEU A 395 14.92 17.52 1.10
N PHE A 396 15.57 16.39 1.37
CA PHE A 396 17.03 16.28 1.38
C PHE A 396 17.63 16.65 0.02
N ILE A 397 17.12 16.05 -1.06
CA ILE A 397 17.59 16.34 -2.43
C ILE A 397 17.38 17.82 -2.76
N ALA A 398 16.23 18.39 -2.42
CA ALA A 398 15.94 19.81 -2.64
C ALA A 398 16.92 20.73 -1.91
N VAL A 399 17.22 20.44 -0.64
CA VAL A 399 18.19 21.21 0.17
C VAL A 399 19.61 21.06 -0.39
N MET A 400 20.02 19.85 -0.78
CA MET A 400 21.35 19.61 -1.36
C MET A 400 21.53 20.34 -2.69
N LEU A 401 20.53 20.27 -3.58
CA LEU A 401 20.56 21.01 -4.85
C LEU A 401 20.53 22.52 -4.63
N GLN A 402 19.73 23.02 -3.67
CA GLN A 402 19.70 24.45 -3.32
C GLN A 402 21.09 24.94 -2.89
N LYS A 403 21.81 24.16 -2.07
CA LYS A 403 23.16 24.50 -1.60
C LYS A 403 24.18 24.41 -2.74
N LEU A 404 24.09 23.39 -3.58
CA LEU A 404 24.96 23.21 -4.74
C LEU A 404 24.84 24.37 -5.75
N MET A 405 23.61 24.86 -5.95
CA MET A 405 23.30 25.95 -6.87
C MET A 405 23.41 27.35 -6.25
N ARG A 406 23.90 27.46 -5.01
CA ARG A 406 24.07 28.76 -4.34
C ARG A 406 25.14 29.58 -5.08
N SER A 407 24.92 30.90 -5.19
CA SER A 407 25.88 31.82 -5.79
C SER A 407 27.23 31.78 -5.06
N GLU A 408 28.32 31.74 -5.83
CA GLU A 408 29.73 31.68 -5.38
C GLU A 408 30.11 32.81 -4.39
N LYS A 409 29.34 33.90 -4.34
CA LYS A 409 29.61 35.03 -3.42
C LYS A 409 29.34 34.71 -1.94
N ASN A 410 28.70 33.58 -1.61
CA ASN A 410 28.40 33.18 -0.23
C ASN A 410 28.93 31.78 0.08
N THR A 411 30.13 31.71 0.69
CA THR A 411 30.75 30.45 1.11
C THR A 411 29.92 29.72 2.16
N LEU A 412 29.74 28.42 1.98
CA LEU A 412 29.12 27.49 2.93
C LEU A 412 30.07 27.20 4.10
N GLY A 413 29.49 27.16 5.30
CA GLY A 413 30.14 26.66 6.50
C GLY A 413 29.52 25.34 6.98
N ILE A 414 30.11 24.76 8.02
CA ILE A 414 29.64 23.49 8.59
C ILE A 414 28.19 23.59 9.11
N LYS A 415 27.81 24.79 9.58
CA LYS A 415 26.44 25.09 10.05
C LYS A 415 25.40 24.96 8.94
N ASP A 416 25.78 25.18 7.68
CA ASP A 416 24.89 24.98 6.54
C ASP A 416 24.53 23.50 6.36
N PHE A 417 25.29 22.56 6.92
CA PHE A 417 25.06 21.12 6.80
C PHE A 417 24.27 20.50 7.95
N ILE A 418 23.92 21.26 8.99
CA ILE A 418 23.11 20.76 10.12
C ILE A 418 21.79 20.18 9.63
N ILE A 419 21.06 20.92 8.78
CA ILE A 419 19.77 20.48 8.23
C ILE A 419 19.94 19.22 7.35
N PRO A 420 20.85 19.18 6.35
CA PRO A 420 21.16 17.96 5.61
C PRO A 420 21.51 16.76 6.48
N ILE A 421 22.34 16.94 7.51
CA ILE A 421 22.71 15.87 8.45
C ILE A 421 21.48 15.33 9.15
N VAL A 422 20.65 16.20 9.75
CA VAL A 422 19.42 15.78 10.45
C VAL A 422 18.46 15.05 9.50
N LEU A 423 18.26 15.58 8.29
CA LEU A 423 17.42 14.92 7.29
C LEU A 423 17.95 13.55 6.90
N LEU A 424 19.26 13.41 6.68
CA LEU A 424 19.86 12.12 6.33
C LEU A 424 19.81 11.13 7.50
N ILE A 425 19.98 11.58 8.75
CA ILE A 425 19.73 10.75 9.94
C ILE A 425 18.30 10.20 9.90
N LEU A 426 17.29 11.06 9.71
CA LEU A 426 15.89 10.62 9.65
C LEU A 426 15.63 9.65 8.48
N ILE A 427 16.24 9.90 7.32
CA ILE A 427 16.15 9.00 6.15
C ILE A 427 16.70 7.62 6.47
N VAL A 428 17.92 7.53 7.02
CA VAL A 428 18.55 6.23 7.28
C VAL A 428 17.87 5.47 8.42
N LEU A 429 17.28 6.19 9.39
CA LEU A 429 16.43 5.60 10.43
C LEU A 429 15.12 5.05 9.85
N CYS A 430 14.59 5.63 8.77
CA CYS A 430 13.48 5.03 8.03
C CYS A 430 13.96 3.79 7.25
N LYS A 431 14.97 3.96 6.38
CA LYS A 431 15.59 2.89 5.58
C LYS A 431 17.05 3.23 5.29
N PHE A 432 17.98 2.42 5.78
CA PHE A 432 19.43 2.62 5.63
C PHE A 432 19.91 2.64 4.17
N THR A 433 19.20 1.97 3.26
CA THR A 433 19.56 1.83 1.84
C THR A 433 19.67 3.16 1.09
N TYR A 434 19.17 4.26 1.66
CA TYR A 434 19.26 5.62 1.12
C TYR A 434 20.44 6.44 1.67
N TRP A 435 21.28 5.87 2.54
CA TRP A 435 22.53 6.51 3.01
C TRP A 435 23.45 7.04 1.90
N PRO A 436 23.57 6.39 0.71
CA PRO A 436 24.39 6.90 -0.39
C PRO A 436 23.94 8.26 -0.94
N LEU A 437 22.77 8.78 -0.56
CA LEU A 437 22.42 10.18 -0.83
C LEU A 437 23.43 11.18 -0.27
N SER A 438 24.22 10.80 0.75
CA SER A 438 25.37 11.57 1.21
C SER A 438 26.38 11.89 0.09
N PHE A 439 26.49 11.03 -0.93
CA PHE A 439 27.43 11.21 -2.06
C PHE A 439 27.13 12.45 -2.90
N LEU A 440 25.92 13.03 -2.82
CA LEU A 440 25.59 14.30 -3.49
C LEU A 440 26.53 15.45 -3.08
N ILE A 441 27.13 15.39 -1.89
CA ILE A 441 28.10 16.41 -1.48
C ILE A 441 29.39 16.37 -2.31
N PHE A 442 29.71 15.26 -2.99
CA PHE A 442 30.87 15.21 -3.89
C PHE A 442 30.71 16.15 -5.07
N ALA A 443 29.49 16.49 -5.51
CA ALA A 443 29.25 17.48 -6.57
C ALA A 443 29.75 18.89 -6.19
N PHE A 444 30.04 19.14 -4.91
CA PHE A 444 30.56 20.40 -4.41
C PHE A 444 32.08 20.50 -4.61
N ILE A 445 32.78 19.38 -4.87
CA ILE A 445 34.23 19.36 -5.09
C ILE A 445 34.59 20.15 -6.34
N GLY A 446 35.64 20.97 -6.25
CA GLY A 446 36.11 21.81 -7.35
C GLY A 446 35.18 22.97 -7.68
N ARG A 447 34.25 23.31 -6.78
CA ARG A 447 33.51 24.56 -6.79
C ARG A 447 33.97 25.41 -5.60
N ASP A 448 34.04 26.72 -5.76
CA ASP A 448 34.43 27.65 -4.69
C ASP A 448 33.28 27.91 -3.69
N LEU A 449 32.64 26.82 -3.24
CA LEU A 449 31.51 26.85 -2.32
C LEU A 449 31.94 26.83 -0.86
N PHE A 450 33.16 26.39 -0.54
CA PHE A 450 33.67 26.31 0.84
C PHE A 450 34.81 27.32 1.05
N ARG A 451 34.98 27.86 2.27
CA ARG A 451 36.11 28.76 2.56
C ARG A 451 37.45 28.03 2.53
N THR A 452 37.47 26.77 2.98
CA THR A 452 38.67 25.93 2.98
C THR A 452 38.33 24.51 2.54
N LYS A 453 39.31 23.80 1.94
CA LYS A 453 39.16 22.39 1.57
C LYS A 453 38.81 21.51 2.77
N MET A 454 39.39 21.80 3.94
CA MET A 454 39.12 21.08 5.19
C MET A 454 37.66 21.21 5.62
N GLN A 455 37.03 22.38 5.44
CA GLN A 455 35.60 22.54 5.73
C GLN A 455 34.72 21.65 4.84
N GLY A 456 35.08 21.49 3.55
CA GLY A 456 34.40 20.56 2.66
C GLY A 456 34.53 19.10 3.13
N VAL A 457 35.75 18.67 3.49
CA VAL A 457 36.03 17.33 4.02
C VAL A 457 35.27 17.08 5.32
N MET A 458 35.31 18.01 6.28
CA MET A 458 34.57 17.88 7.53
C MET A 458 33.06 17.81 7.30
N SER A 459 32.52 18.63 6.38
CA SER A 459 31.09 18.60 6.04
C SER A 459 30.69 17.23 5.47
N PHE A 460 31.54 16.61 4.63
CA PHE A 460 31.34 15.25 4.15
C PHE A 460 31.41 14.22 5.28
N LEU A 461 32.45 14.25 6.11
CA LEU A 461 32.62 13.29 7.20
C LEU A 461 31.46 13.35 8.20
N LEU A 462 30.92 14.54 8.50
CA LEU A 462 29.75 14.67 9.36
C LEU A 462 28.46 14.22 8.64
N LEU A 463 28.28 14.59 7.37
CA LEU A 463 27.09 14.22 6.58
C LEU A 463 26.98 12.72 6.36
N ALA A 464 28.07 12.04 5.99
CA ALA A 464 28.07 10.60 5.75
C ALA A 464 28.29 9.82 7.06
N GLY A 465 29.22 10.26 7.90
CA GLY A 465 29.65 9.54 9.09
C GLY A 465 28.61 9.48 10.19
N ILE A 466 27.96 10.59 10.56
CA ILE A 466 27.00 10.59 11.68
C ILE A 466 25.78 9.69 11.38
N PRO A 467 25.06 9.84 10.26
CA PRO A 467 23.93 8.95 9.94
C PRO A 467 24.37 7.49 9.81
N GLY A 468 25.54 7.25 9.20
CA GLY A 468 26.12 5.92 9.05
C GLY A 468 26.35 5.25 10.41
N LEU A 469 27.04 5.94 11.32
CA LEU A 469 27.31 5.45 12.67
C LEU A 469 26.01 5.16 13.44
N ILE A 470 25.05 6.09 13.44
CA ILE A 470 23.78 5.92 14.14
C ILE A 470 23.05 4.66 13.65
N MET A 471 22.92 4.50 12.33
CA MET A 471 22.18 3.38 11.78
C MET A 471 22.93 2.05 11.89
N SER A 472 24.26 2.06 11.78
CA SER A 472 25.08 0.88 12.08
C SER A 472 24.93 0.46 13.55
N SER A 473 24.93 1.41 14.49
CA SER A 473 24.68 1.13 15.91
C SER A 473 23.29 0.55 16.14
N TRP A 474 22.24 1.10 15.49
CA TRP A 474 20.90 0.55 15.55
C TRP A 474 20.83 -0.88 15.01
N ASN A 475 21.40 -1.12 13.82
CA ASN A 475 21.39 -2.44 13.20
C ASN A 475 22.10 -3.49 14.06
N LEU A 476 23.27 -3.16 14.64
CA LEU A 476 23.99 -4.05 15.54
C LEU A 476 23.16 -4.39 16.79
N PHE A 477 22.51 -3.38 17.37
CA PHE A 477 21.61 -3.57 18.51
C PHE A 477 20.40 -4.43 18.14
N VAL A 478 19.70 -4.09 17.05
CA VAL A 478 18.42 -4.72 16.70
C VAL A 478 18.59 -6.14 16.19
N MET A 479 19.67 -6.46 15.48
CA MET A 479 19.98 -7.84 15.08
C MET A 479 20.20 -8.74 16.31
N LYS A 480 20.86 -8.22 17.35
CA LYS A 480 21.03 -8.94 18.62
C LYS A 480 19.72 -9.05 19.40
N PHE A 481 18.85 -8.05 19.29
CA PHE A 481 17.55 -8.02 19.98
C PHE A 481 16.53 -8.99 19.38
N VAL A 482 16.35 -8.90 18.05
CA VAL A 482 15.36 -9.67 17.27
C VAL A 482 15.80 -11.12 17.07
N GLY A 483 17.10 -11.37 16.83
CA GLY A 483 17.58 -12.69 16.48
C GLY A 483 17.18 -13.07 15.05
N THR A 484 16.44 -14.17 14.88
CA THR A 484 16.03 -14.67 13.56
C THR A 484 14.96 -13.78 12.93
N ILE A 485 15.33 -13.10 11.83
CA ILE A 485 14.44 -12.15 11.13
C ILE A 485 13.40 -12.87 10.26
N ASN A 486 13.77 -14.02 9.68
CA ASN A 486 12.94 -14.78 8.74
C ASN A 486 12.79 -16.24 9.20
N PRO A 487 11.56 -16.77 9.33
CA PRO A 487 11.35 -18.16 9.72
C PRO A 487 11.76 -19.17 8.63
N ASN A 488 11.94 -18.74 7.38
CA ASN A 488 12.46 -19.60 6.32
C ASN A 488 13.97 -19.78 6.48
N GLU A 489 14.39 -20.99 6.88
CA GLU A 489 15.80 -21.35 7.11
C GLU A 489 16.68 -21.18 5.86
N LYS A 490 16.10 -21.20 4.66
CA LYS A 490 16.83 -20.96 3.40
C LYS A 490 17.24 -19.50 3.20
N ILE A 491 16.65 -18.58 3.96
CA ILE A 491 16.96 -17.15 3.93
C ILE A 491 17.85 -16.84 5.14
N ASN A 492 19.16 -16.79 4.90
CA ASN A 492 20.13 -16.55 5.97
C ASN A 492 21.12 -15.44 5.55
N PRO A 493 21.05 -14.24 6.17
CA PRO A 493 21.91 -13.12 5.80
C PRO A 493 23.41 -13.40 5.95
N VAL A 494 23.82 -14.22 6.94
CA VAL A 494 25.23 -14.55 7.18
C VAL A 494 25.76 -15.48 6.10
N SER A 495 25.02 -16.55 5.78
CA SER A 495 25.37 -17.46 4.70
C SER A 495 25.31 -16.78 3.33
N GLN A 496 24.33 -15.90 3.11
CA GLN A 496 24.25 -15.09 1.90
C GLN A 496 25.48 -14.19 1.75
N LEU A 497 25.91 -13.52 2.83
CA LEU A 497 27.08 -12.67 2.79
C LEU A 497 28.35 -13.47 2.46
N LYS A 498 28.49 -14.67 3.01
CA LYS A 498 29.58 -15.59 2.66
C LYS A 498 29.54 -15.96 1.18
N PHE A 499 28.36 -16.33 0.66
CA PHE A 499 28.18 -16.61 -0.76
C PHE A 499 28.55 -15.41 -1.64
N ILE A 500 28.18 -14.18 -1.24
CA ILE A 500 28.51 -12.96 -2.00
C ILE A 500 30.03 -12.78 -2.15
N LEU A 501 30.79 -13.09 -1.11
CA LEU A 501 32.25 -12.96 -1.10
C LEU A 501 32.94 -14.10 -1.89
N GLU A 502 32.37 -15.31 -1.85
CA GLU A 502 32.91 -16.49 -2.54
C GLU A 502 32.55 -16.52 -4.05
N HIS A 503 31.41 -15.96 -4.42
CA HIS A 503 30.81 -16.03 -5.76
C HIS A 503 30.40 -14.66 -6.33
N PRO A 504 31.33 -13.68 -6.42
CA PRO A 504 30.99 -12.31 -6.82
C PRO A 504 30.46 -12.22 -8.26
N VAL A 505 30.89 -13.09 -9.16
CA VAL A 505 30.44 -13.09 -10.56
C VAL A 505 28.99 -13.56 -10.67
N GLU A 506 28.64 -14.61 -9.93
CA GLU A 506 27.27 -15.15 -9.83
C GLU A 506 26.33 -14.11 -9.23
N VAL A 507 26.78 -13.38 -8.21
CA VAL A 507 26.00 -12.29 -7.60
C VAL A 507 25.76 -11.17 -8.59
N MET A 508 26.78 -10.77 -9.36
CA MET A 508 26.60 -9.76 -10.40
C MET A 508 25.61 -10.23 -11.47
N LYS A 509 25.68 -11.50 -11.88
CA LYS A 509 24.68 -12.11 -12.78
C LYS A 509 23.28 -12.05 -12.18
N ALA A 510 23.13 -12.35 -10.89
CA ALA A 510 21.84 -12.25 -10.21
C ALA A 510 21.31 -10.81 -10.21
N PHE A 511 22.17 -9.82 -9.95
CA PHE A 511 21.77 -8.40 -9.97
C PHE A 511 21.31 -7.96 -11.37
N PHE A 512 22.10 -8.26 -12.42
CA PHE A 512 21.72 -7.88 -13.78
C PHE A 512 20.54 -8.69 -14.34
N GLY A 513 20.50 -10.00 -14.07
CA GLY A 513 19.40 -10.88 -14.45
C GLY A 513 18.09 -10.48 -13.77
N THR A 514 18.17 -9.97 -12.54
CA THR A 514 17.03 -9.38 -11.85
C THR A 514 16.50 -8.16 -12.59
N PHE A 515 17.36 -7.26 -13.08
CA PHE A 515 16.93 -6.14 -13.92
C PHE A 515 16.28 -6.57 -15.23
N GLU A 516 16.91 -7.51 -15.94
CA GLU A 516 16.45 -7.97 -17.25
C GLU A 516 15.07 -8.63 -17.16
N SER A 517 14.87 -9.50 -16.17
CA SER A 517 13.61 -10.23 -15.99
C SER A 517 12.54 -9.42 -15.23
N GLY A 518 12.95 -8.53 -14.33
CA GLY A 518 12.05 -7.85 -13.40
C GLY A 518 11.56 -6.46 -13.83
N MET A 519 12.22 -5.79 -14.79
CA MET A 519 11.90 -4.39 -15.13
C MET A 519 10.44 -4.18 -15.54
N SER A 520 9.89 -5.07 -16.38
CA SER A 520 8.49 -5.00 -16.80
C SER A 520 7.53 -5.17 -15.61
N MET A 521 7.83 -6.12 -14.73
CA MET A 521 7.08 -6.38 -13.50
C MET A 521 7.09 -5.15 -12.58
N TRP A 522 8.25 -4.57 -12.29
CA TRP A 522 8.33 -3.42 -11.39
C TRP A 522 7.70 -2.16 -11.96
N MET A 523 7.81 -1.94 -13.26
CA MET A 523 7.09 -0.86 -13.94
C MET A 523 5.58 -1.07 -13.81
N ASN A 524 5.08 -2.30 -13.95
CA ASN A 524 3.68 -2.62 -13.69
C ASN A 524 3.30 -2.41 -12.22
N MET A 525 4.20 -2.66 -11.27
CA MET A 525 3.96 -2.37 -9.84
C MET A 525 3.74 -0.89 -9.56
N LEU A 526 4.27 0.01 -10.40
CA LEU A 526 3.95 1.44 -10.31
C LEU A 526 2.48 1.74 -10.65
N ASN A 527 1.84 0.86 -11.40
CA ASN A 527 0.42 0.94 -11.76
C ASN A 527 -0.47 0.21 -10.75
N GLN A 528 0.10 -0.45 -9.76
CA GLN A 528 -0.69 -1.26 -8.84
C GLN A 528 -1.01 -0.49 -7.58
N VAL A 529 -2.27 -0.58 -7.17
CA VAL A 529 -2.78 -0.13 -5.88
C VAL A 529 -3.15 -1.34 -5.04
N GLY A 530 -3.44 -1.11 -3.75
CA GLY A 530 -3.55 -2.18 -2.77
C GLY A 530 -2.21 -2.83 -2.44
N TRP A 531 -2.18 -4.14 -2.22
CA TRP A 531 -0.95 -4.89 -1.91
C TRP A 531 -0.26 -5.37 -3.19
N VAL A 532 -0.08 -4.47 -4.16
CA VAL A 532 0.59 -4.76 -5.45
C VAL A 532 -0.22 -5.78 -6.28
N THR A 533 -1.54 -5.82 -6.07
CA THR A 533 -2.45 -6.80 -6.68
C THR A 533 -3.33 -6.19 -7.76
N HIS A 534 -3.66 -4.89 -7.66
CA HIS A 534 -4.72 -4.29 -8.48
C HIS A 534 -4.14 -3.35 -9.53
N LEU A 535 -4.01 -3.86 -10.75
CA LEU A 535 -3.43 -3.13 -11.87
C LEU A 535 -4.37 -2.05 -12.39
N MET A 536 -3.98 -0.78 -12.23
CA MET A 536 -4.63 0.34 -12.89
C MET A 536 -4.16 0.44 -14.34
N SER A 537 -4.97 -0.02 -15.28
CA SER A 537 -4.61 0.01 -16.70
C SER A 537 -4.39 1.46 -17.19
N GLY A 538 -3.31 1.68 -17.94
CA GLY A 538 -3.00 2.93 -18.65
C GLY A 538 -2.49 4.11 -17.80
N ILE A 539 -2.69 4.13 -16.47
CA ILE A 539 -2.38 5.32 -15.67
C ILE A 539 -0.90 5.67 -15.65
N VAL A 540 0.00 4.68 -15.55
CA VAL A 540 1.44 4.97 -15.43
C VAL A 540 2.03 5.45 -16.72
N LEU A 541 1.52 5.01 -17.87
CA LEU A 541 1.95 5.61 -19.13
C LEU A 541 1.62 7.11 -19.13
N ILE A 542 0.41 7.47 -18.71
CA ILE A 542 -0.01 8.87 -18.56
C ILE A 542 0.84 9.59 -17.49
N SER A 543 1.13 8.96 -16.35
CA SER A 543 1.99 9.50 -15.30
C SER A 543 3.41 9.75 -15.79
N MET A 544 4.01 8.81 -16.50
CA MET A 544 5.37 8.89 -17.02
C MET A 544 5.49 9.95 -18.12
N ILE A 545 4.57 9.92 -19.10
CA ILE A 545 4.53 10.94 -20.15
C ILE A 545 4.27 12.31 -19.52
N GLY A 546 3.32 12.41 -18.61
CA GLY A 546 3.02 13.63 -17.86
C GLY A 546 4.22 14.17 -17.08
N LEU A 547 4.99 13.28 -16.46
CA LEU A 547 6.18 13.62 -15.69
C LEU A 547 7.30 14.16 -16.60
N VAL A 548 7.59 13.45 -17.70
CA VAL A 548 8.59 13.87 -18.69
C VAL A 548 8.17 15.20 -19.32
N MET A 549 6.91 15.33 -19.73
CA MET A 549 6.40 16.58 -20.33
C MET A 549 6.43 17.74 -19.33
N THR A 550 6.08 17.50 -18.06
CA THR A 550 6.22 18.52 -17.01
C THR A 550 7.68 18.92 -16.85
N ALA A 551 8.61 17.96 -16.81
CA ALA A 551 10.05 18.22 -16.69
C ALA A 551 10.62 19.02 -17.88
N ILE A 552 10.15 18.78 -19.11
CA ILE A 552 10.57 19.54 -20.30
C ILE A 552 10.12 21.01 -20.20
N PHE A 553 8.89 21.25 -19.74
CA PHE A 553 8.30 22.59 -19.67
C PHE A 553 8.52 23.32 -18.33
N ASP A 554 9.16 22.67 -17.36
CA ASP A 554 9.49 23.28 -16.07
C ASP A 554 10.82 24.00 -16.14
N TYR A 555 10.81 25.07 -16.93
CA TYR A 555 11.97 25.89 -17.23
C TYR A 555 12.22 26.93 -16.13
N SER A 556 13.49 27.07 -15.73
CA SER A 556 13.98 28.16 -14.89
C SER A 556 15.16 28.85 -15.57
N GLU A 557 15.15 30.18 -15.62
CA GLU A 557 16.33 30.95 -16.01
C GLU A 557 17.27 31.06 -14.82
N ASP A 558 18.40 30.35 -14.88
CA ASP A 558 19.50 30.53 -13.94
C ASP A 558 20.84 30.19 -14.60
N GLY A 559 21.93 30.74 -14.04
CA GLY A 559 23.28 30.61 -14.61
C GLY A 559 24.00 29.31 -14.24
N PHE A 560 23.39 28.40 -13.48
CA PHE A 560 24.06 27.19 -13.01
C PHE A 560 24.14 26.13 -14.11
N LYS A 561 25.32 25.52 -14.29
CA LYS A 561 25.56 24.44 -15.24
C LYS A 561 26.21 23.24 -14.56
N LEU A 562 25.77 22.05 -14.99
CA LEU A 562 26.34 20.78 -14.56
C LEU A 562 27.65 20.49 -15.31
N ARG A 563 28.69 20.13 -14.57
CA ARG A 563 29.95 19.60 -15.09
C ARG A 563 29.81 18.10 -15.33
N ASN A 564 30.67 17.51 -16.18
CA ASN A 564 30.75 16.05 -16.35
C ASN A 564 30.92 15.29 -15.03
N PHE A 565 31.68 15.87 -14.09
CA PHE A 565 31.84 15.32 -12.75
C PHE A 565 30.54 15.30 -11.94
N ASP A 566 29.68 16.30 -12.07
CA ASP A 566 28.39 16.34 -11.35
C ASP A 566 27.46 15.23 -11.86
N TYR A 567 27.45 14.96 -13.18
CA TYR A 567 26.73 13.82 -13.74
C TYR A 567 27.24 12.49 -13.18
N ALA A 568 28.56 12.30 -13.08
CA ALA A 568 29.14 11.10 -12.50
C ALA A 568 28.73 10.93 -11.02
N VAL A 569 28.76 12.00 -10.23
CA VAL A 569 28.30 12.00 -8.83
C VAL A 569 26.82 11.63 -8.69
N PHE A 570 25.97 12.16 -9.57
CA PHE A 570 24.55 11.85 -9.53
C PHE A 570 24.27 10.39 -9.95
N ILE A 571 24.94 9.90 -10.99
CA ILE A 571 24.82 8.50 -11.45
C ILE A 571 25.30 7.55 -10.35
N ILE A 572 26.48 7.78 -9.76
CA ILE A 572 26.99 6.91 -8.69
C ILE A 572 26.09 6.93 -7.46
N THR A 573 25.47 8.08 -7.14
CA THR A 573 24.50 8.18 -6.04
C THR A 573 23.29 7.29 -6.31
N ILE A 574 22.69 7.41 -7.50
CA ILE A 574 21.51 6.62 -7.90
C ILE A 574 21.84 5.13 -7.91
N THR A 575 22.92 4.73 -8.58
CA THR A 575 23.30 3.31 -8.67
C THR A 575 23.68 2.73 -7.32
N SER A 576 24.26 3.51 -6.41
CA SER A 576 24.58 3.07 -5.05
C SER A 576 23.33 2.86 -4.19
N VAL A 577 22.33 3.75 -4.29
CA VAL A 577 21.04 3.54 -3.60
C VAL A 577 20.37 2.27 -4.11
N VAL A 578 20.29 2.13 -5.44
CA VAL A 578 19.74 0.94 -6.10
C VAL A 578 20.47 -0.34 -5.68
N GLY A 579 21.80 -0.32 -5.72
CA GLY A 579 22.64 -1.44 -5.33
C GLY A 579 22.45 -1.82 -3.86
N LEU A 580 22.33 -0.85 -2.94
CA LEU A 580 22.07 -1.14 -1.53
C LEU A 580 20.66 -1.67 -1.28
N VAL A 581 19.63 -1.21 -2.02
CA VAL A 581 18.28 -1.79 -1.96
C VAL A 581 18.32 -3.26 -2.38
N MET A 582 18.95 -3.55 -3.52
CA MET A 582 19.07 -4.91 -4.04
C MET A 582 19.89 -5.80 -3.10
N LEU A 583 21.01 -5.31 -2.58
CA LEU A 583 21.83 -6.03 -1.61
C LEU A 583 21.04 -6.34 -0.34
N SER A 584 20.27 -5.37 0.18
CA SER A 584 19.43 -5.59 1.36
C SER A 584 18.42 -6.71 1.13
N LEU A 585 17.75 -6.74 -0.03
CA LEU A 585 16.77 -7.78 -0.36
C LEU A 585 17.43 -9.13 -0.65
N TYR A 586 18.61 -9.13 -1.25
CA TYR A 586 19.38 -10.35 -1.48
C TYR A 586 19.78 -11.00 -0.15
N LEU A 587 20.19 -10.19 0.84
CA LEU A 587 20.55 -10.65 2.17
C LEU A 587 19.35 -11.11 3.02
N THR A 588 18.20 -10.43 2.92
CA THR A 588 17.11 -10.57 3.91
C THR A 588 15.84 -11.22 3.38
N TRP A 589 15.70 -11.34 2.06
CA TRP A 589 14.48 -11.81 1.40
C TRP A 589 14.71 -12.91 0.36
N SER A 590 15.93 -13.06 -0.17
CA SER A 590 16.25 -14.08 -1.17
C SER A 590 16.90 -15.32 -0.52
N GLU A 591 16.69 -16.49 -1.13
CA GLU A 591 17.36 -17.71 -0.69
C GLU A 591 18.88 -17.65 -0.96
N VAL A 592 19.65 -18.36 -0.14
CA VAL A 592 21.12 -18.44 -0.29
C VAL A 592 21.51 -18.93 -1.67
N GLY A 593 22.27 -18.11 -2.39
CA GLY A 593 22.75 -18.40 -3.75
C GLY A 593 21.70 -18.24 -4.85
N ALA A 594 20.55 -17.59 -4.58
CA ALA A 594 19.55 -17.33 -5.60
C ALA A 594 20.12 -16.56 -6.81
N ASP A 595 19.66 -16.93 -7.99
CA ASP A 595 19.99 -16.32 -9.29
C ASP A 595 19.12 -15.09 -9.61
N PHE A 596 18.11 -14.83 -8.78
CA PHE A 596 17.20 -13.67 -8.87
C PHE A 596 16.93 -13.09 -7.48
N ILE A 597 16.82 -11.76 -7.38
CA ILE A 597 16.55 -11.09 -6.10
C ILE A 597 15.05 -10.93 -5.91
N SER A 598 14.51 -11.69 -4.97
CA SER A 598 13.10 -11.66 -4.60
C SER A 598 12.73 -10.40 -3.81
N GLY A 599 11.49 -9.92 -4.00
CA GLY A 599 10.91 -8.83 -3.22
C GLY A 599 11.27 -7.42 -3.69
N LEU A 600 12.00 -7.26 -4.80
CA LEU A 600 12.27 -5.94 -5.39
C LEU A 600 10.98 -5.35 -5.98
N GLN A 601 10.70 -4.09 -5.66
CA GLN A 601 9.49 -3.40 -6.10
C GLN A 601 9.80 -2.04 -6.73
N GLY A 602 8.97 -1.64 -7.71
CA GLY A 602 9.14 -0.38 -8.44
C GLY A 602 9.20 0.85 -7.53
N ARG A 603 8.52 0.81 -6.38
CA ARG A 603 8.47 1.93 -5.45
C ARG A 603 9.80 2.27 -4.77
N TYR A 604 10.76 1.35 -4.72
CA TYR A 604 12.06 1.60 -4.09
C TYR A 604 12.97 2.52 -4.92
N PHE A 605 12.69 2.67 -6.21
CA PHE A 605 13.44 3.57 -7.10
C PHE A 605 12.95 5.02 -7.04
N LEU A 606 11.75 5.22 -6.53
CA LEU A 606 11.02 6.49 -6.62
C LEU A 606 11.62 7.64 -5.79
N PRO A 607 12.23 7.42 -4.61
CA PRO A 607 12.82 8.51 -3.84
C PRO A 607 14.02 9.20 -4.52
N VAL A 608 14.70 8.53 -5.47
CA VAL A 608 15.87 9.09 -6.18
C VAL A 608 15.54 9.70 -7.54
N ILE A 609 14.30 9.55 -8.02
CA ILE A 609 13.84 10.11 -9.31
C ILE A 609 14.08 11.62 -9.45
N PRO A 610 13.97 12.47 -8.40
CA PRO A 610 14.29 13.89 -8.55
C PRO A 610 15.71 14.17 -9.08
N ILE A 611 16.70 13.30 -8.78
CA ILE A 611 18.07 13.41 -9.29
C ILE A 611 18.09 13.11 -10.80
N VAL A 612 17.39 12.06 -11.22
CA VAL A 612 17.25 11.68 -12.64
C VAL A 612 16.60 12.81 -13.44
N LEU A 613 15.52 13.39 -12.91
CA LEU A 613 14.81 14.48 -13.56
C LEU A 613 15.66 15.75 -13.66
N PHE A 614 16.50 16.03 -12.65
CA PHE A 614 17.44 17.15 -12.68
C PHE A 614 18.50 16.99 -13.78
N ILE A 615 19.06 15.78 -13.95
CA ILE A 615 19.96 15.45 -15.06
C ILE A 615 19.26 15.66 -16.41
N PHE A 616 18.02 15.17 -16.54
CA PHE A 616 17.26 15.21 -17.78
C PHE A 616 16.89 16.64 -18.19
N ASN A 617 16.40 17.46 -17.24
CA ASN A 617 15.99 18.84 -17.50
C ASN A 617 17.14 19.74 -17.96
N GLU A 618 18.38 19.50 -17.50
CA GLU A 618 19.54 20.28 -17.96
C GLU A 618 19.77 20.17 -19.48
N ARG A 619 19.37 19.05 -20.09
CA ARG A 619 19.59 18.79 -21.52
C ARG A 619 18.39 19.11 -22.43
N MET A 620 17.18 18.99 -21.91
CA MET A 620 15.95 18.89 -22.73
C MET A 620 14.91 19.98 -22.43
N ASN A 621 15.25 21.02 -21.68
CA ASN A 621 14.27 22.03 -21.28
C ASN A 621 13.83 22.95 -22.44
N VAL A 622 12.57 23.41 -22.36
CA VAL A 622 11.96 24.32 -23.32
C VAL A 622 11.39 25.52 -22.57
N LYS A 623 11.72 26.74 -23.03
CA LYS A 623 11.20 27.97 -22.42
C LYS A 623 9.67 27.99 -22.45
N GLN A 624 9.04 28.02 -21.28
CA GLN A 624 7.60 28.16 -21.11
C GLN A 624 7.31 28.95 -19.83
N HIS A 625 6.17 29.65 -19.81
CA HIS A 625 5.70 30.33 -18.60
C HIS A 625 5.44 29.31 -17.49
N SER A 626 6.23 29.39 -16.41
CA SER A 626 6.15 28.47 -15.26
C SER A 626 4.74 28.37 -14.66
N GLU A 627 3.97 29.47 -14.65
CA GLU A 627 2.58 29.46 -14.17
C GLU A 627 1.65 28.55 -14.99
N LEU A 628 1.86 28.50 -16.31
CA LEU A 628 1.08 27.64 -17.19
C LEU A 628 1.42 26.17 -16.96
N THR A 629 2.72 25.86 -16.77
CA THR A 629 3.20 24.53 -16.38
C THR A 629 2.59 24.12 -15.04
N ALA A 630 2.61 25.01 -14.04
CA ALA A 630 2.04 24.77 -12.71
C ALA A 630 0.55 24.42 -12.73
N GLN A 631 -0.24 25.15 -13.53
CA GLN A 631 -1.67 24.87 -13.67
C GLN A 631 -1.94 23.56 -14.41
N ARG A 632 -1.20 23.30 -15.51
CA ARG A 632 -1.39 22.11 -16.35
C ARG A 632 -1.00 20.83 -15.63
N SER A 633 0.17 20.81 -14.99
CA SER A 633 0.65 19.64 -14.24
C SER A 633 -0.28 19.35 -13.06
N ALA A 634 -0.71 20.36 -12.30
CA ALA A 634 -1.64 20.17 -11.18
C ALA A 634 -3.01 19.61 -11.63
N ARG A 635 -3.54 20.09 -12.77
CA ARG A 635 -4.80 19.54 -13.32
C ARG A 635 -4.65 18.11 -13.79
N LEU A 636 -3.54 17.78 -14.47
CA LEU A 636 -3.26 16.41 -14.89
C LEU A 636 -3.13 15.49 -13.69
N ALA A 637 -2.38 15.90 -12.66
CA ALA A 637 -2.25 15.15 -11.42
C ALA A 637 -3.60 14.93 -10.74
N CYS A 638 -4.45 15.97 -10.67
CA CYS A 638 -5.79 15.87 -10.12
C CYS A 638 -6.67 14.87 -10.89
N CYS A 639 -6.63 14.88 -12.23
CA CYS A 639 -7.35 13.90 -13.06
C CYS A 639 -6.82 12.47 -12.85
N MET A 640 -5.50 12.30 -12.71
CA MET A 640 -4.90 10.99 -12.45
C MET A 640 -5.30 10.43 -11.08
N LEU A 641 -5.31 11.29 -10.06
CA LEU A 641 -5.76 10.93 -8.71
C LEU A 641 -7.26 10.64 -8.66
N LEU A 642 -8.07 11.36 -9.45
CA LEU A 642 -9.49 11.05 -9.63
C LEU A 642 -9.66 9.65 -10.24
N TYR A 643 -8.98 9.36 -11.36
CA TYR A 643 -9.03 8.05 -12.00
C TYR A 643 -8.66 6.94 -11.02
N ALA A 644 -7.61 7.16 -10.23
CA ALA A 644 -7.18 6.22 -9.21
C ALA A 644 -8.20 5.97 -8.11
N ASN A 645 -8.78 7.03 -7.54
CA ASN A 645 -9.84 6.91 -6.54
C ASN A 645 -11.06 6.19 -7.10
N VAL A 646 -11.49 6.57 -8.30
CA VAL A 646 -12.64 5.97 -9.00
C VAL A 646 -12.39 4.50 -9.33
N PHE A 647 -11.20 4.15 -9.80
CA PHE A 647 -10.80 2.77 -10.06
C PHE A 647 -10.87 1.93 -8.78
N MET A 648 -10.33 2.45 -7.68
CA MET A 648 -10.40 1.77 -6.38
C MET A 648 -11.85 1.60 -5.92
N LEU A 649 -12.71 2.59 -6.14
CA LEU A 649 -14.14 2.46 -5.86
C LEU A 649 -14.82 1.42 -6.74
N GLY A 650 -14.49 1.35 -8.02
CA GLY A 650 -15.03 0.35 -8.95
C GLY A 650 -14.59 -1.08 -8.65
N TYR A 651 -13.38 -1.23 -8.11
CA TYR A 651 -12.74 -2.52 -7.84
C TYR A 651 -13.03 -3.06 -6.42
N PHE A 652 -13.05 -2.19 -5.40
CA PHE A 652 -13.22 -2.60 -4.01
C PHE A 652 -14.66 -2.56 -3.51
N TYR A 653 -15.51 -1.79 -4.15
CA TYR A 653 -16.92 -1.64 -3.80
C TYR A 653 -17.75 -1.98 -5.03
#